data_AF-A0A084JM69-F1
#
_entry.id   AF-A0A084JM69-F1
#
_cell.length_a   1.000
_cell.length_b   1.000
_cell.length_c   1.000
_cell.angle_alpha   90.00
_cell.angle_beta   90.00
_cell.angle_gamma   90.00
#
_symmetry.space_group_name_H-M   'P 1'
#
loop_
_entity.id
_entity.type
_entity.pdbx_description
1 polymer ?
#
loop_
_entity_poly.entity_id
_entity_poly.type
_entity_poly.pdbx_seq_one_letter_code
_entity_poly.pdbx_strand_id
1 'polypeptide(L)'
;MINTMNFFKGQGDLKNWLIEETEFDARNLGKYEAVFAQGNGYIGMRNALEERYVEEVRNTFITGTFNKAGDEEVTELPNLPDVTAMDIFVDGYRLNLQSGKVMEYSRVMNLKNGETTRKVVWECPSKTLVTAVFKRFVSLKNEHIAAEYLELSCDGSAQLVIETGIHGDVTNHGAMHFENLRRRIYDGITMQFLAETTESRVLTAVHSACRINREEKPLPVMGRRNMDLRWSVKAEAGETIRLEKISCFHSSRDLAYEKEERSGNFERLKADGMECLRIEFDKGYDKLLAESEAAWKEFWKNHEVIIRGNDDFDQLALRFAQYHLNIMVKKDDNRVGIAAKALTGEGYKGHSFWDTEMFILPYFTLTEPQTARTLLEYRYRNLYGARKKAAENGWEGAMYPWECAWIDDGEVTPLYLGTDVVTGKVQKCLTGLIEHHISADVAYAVWQYYQASGDQDYMDRYGYEIILDTALFWSSRLEWNEKKDCYEILDVIGPDEYKEHVDNNAYTNYMADYNMELAERIMEALPKENKEVSDRLDQKFHFDRLIQRLKEKREKLYLPVPGGNGIVPQTDQYMSLEPIDLAPYKASGKVLGIHQDYNMEQMGKLMVSKQADTVMLDFVMPDLFSLETKRKNFIFYEDKTLHDSSLSRCVHAVLANDYGMEDMAYQMHQAACSIDLGPNMKSSEEGIHSASIGGIWLSCVMGFGGLRIRRGGLELNPKLPKAWEELRFPLVWKGQKLTVTVDKKGVTIGNSGNCPVSLMVLGRNTRVEPEASVYVEKKTYEAVIFDLDGVICHTDHYHYLAWKEVADELGIYFDEIINNRLRGVSRKESFDIILERYDKVMREEDKKKYLTKKNEGYKKLLEGMTPSDLPEETKDTLMELRKRGMKLAIGSSSKNAGLILKQLGLEHFFDAVSDGNAITHSKPHPEVFQKAAAMLNCKAENCLVVEDAEAGLIAAKSGGMDCGAVGDAVKSLLADYKLSAFRQLLEIVG
;
A
#
# COMPACT_ATOMS: atom_id res chain seq x y z
N MET A 1 -13.43 16.78 -24.93
CA MET A 1 -13.62 15.33 -25.16
C MET A 1 -14.89 14.94 -24.46
N ILE A 2 -15.81 14.25 -25.15
CA ILE A 2 -17.00 13.67 -24.52
C ILE A 2 -16.49 12.45 -23.73
N ASN A 3 -16.76 12.41 -22.42
CA ASN A 3 -16.40 11.25 -21.60
C ASN A 3 -17.37 10.12 -21.95
N THR A 4 -16.89 9.11 -22.67
CA THR A 4 -17.70 7.94 -23.07
C THR A 4 -17.85 6.93 -21.94
N MET A 5 -17.14 7.09 -20.81
CA MET A 5 -17.35 6.33 -19.58
C MET A 5 -18.38 6.99 -18.66
N ASN A 6 -19.43 6.24 -18.31
CA ASN A 6 -20.42 6.61 -17.31
C ASN A 6 -20.28 5.73 -16.05
N PHE A 7 -20.08 6.38 -14.91
CA PHE A 7 -19.91 5.74 -13.60
C PHE A 7 -21.20 5.70 -12.76
N PHE A 8 -22.28 6.33 -13.24
CA PHE A 8 -23.51 6.55 -12.49
C PHE A 8 -24.69 5.73 -13.03
N LYS A 9 -24.43 4.72 -13.88
CA LYS A 9 -25.48 3.83 -14.43
C LYS A 9 -26.18 3.01 -13.34
N GLY A 10 -25.43 2.62 -12.31
CA GLY A 10 -25.92 1.79 -11.23
C GLY A 10 -26.94 2.49 -10.34
N GLN A 11 -28.03 1.79 -9.98
CA GLN A 11 -29.05 2.26 -9.04
C GLN A 11 -29.34 1.20 -7.97
N GLY A 12 -29.90 1.59 -6.83
CA GLY A 12 -30.23 0.69 -5.72
C GLY A 12 -29.02 -0.16 -5.31
N ASP A 13 -29.17 -1.49 -5.31
CA ASP A 13 -28.12 -2.45 -4.94
C ASP A 13 -26.92 -2.50 -5.90
N LEU A 14 -27.04 -1.85 -7.07
CA LEU A 14 -25.97 -1.71 -8.08
C LEU A 14 -25.38 -0.29 -8.11
N LYS A 15 -25.79 0.61 -7.21
CA LYS A 15 -25.20 1.94 -7.09
C LYS A 15 -23.68 1.81 -6.85
N ASN A 16 -22.89 2.54 -7.66
CA ASN A 16 -21.42 2.54 -7.63
C ASN A 16 -20.80 1.15 -7.91
N TRP A 17 -21.47 0.30 -8.71
CA TRP A 17 -20.97 -1.02 -9.13
C TRP A 17 -20.83 -1.19 -10.65
N LEU A 18 -21.40 -0.30 -11.44
CA LEU A 18 -21.47 -0.42 -12.90
C LEU A 18 -20.62 0.65 -13.57
N ILE A 19 -19.73 0.22 -14.46
CA ILE A 19 -19.00 1.10 -15.39
C ILE A 19 -19.57 0.88 -16.78
N GLU A 20 -19.98 1.95 -17.46
CA GLU A 20 -20.59 1.89 -18.78
C GLU A 20 -19.74 2.62 -19.82
N GLU A 21 -19.43 1.94 -20.93
CA GLU A 21 -19.09 2.54 -22.21
C GLU A 21 -20.39 2.89 -22.94
N THR A 22 -20.65 4.18 -23.09
CA THR A 22 -21.92 4.72 -23.61
C THR A 22 -21.95 4.81 -25.13
N GLU A 23 -20.79 4.86 -25.78
CA GLU A 23 -20.66 5.01 -27.23
C GLU A 23 -19.46 4.23 -27.73
N PHE A 24 -19.59 3.66 -28.93
CA PHE A 24 -18.50 2.96 -29.60
C PHE A 24 -17.56 3.95 -30.32
N ASP A 25 -16.26 3.83 -30.04
CA ASP A 25 -15.20 4.49 -30.80
C ASP A 25 -14.01 3.53 -30.97
N ALA A 26 -13.76 3.11 -32.21
CA ALA A 26 -12.69 2.17 -32.54
C ALA A 26 -11.29 2.67 -32.14
N ARG A 27 -11.10 3.97 -31.91
CA ARG A 27 -9.81 4.53 -31.46
C ARG A 27 -9.52 4.28 -29.98
N ASN A 28 -10.51 3.83 -29.23
CA ASN A 28 -10.46 3.68 -27.77
C ASN A 28 -10.57 2.22 -27.31
N LEU A 29 -10.49 1.24 -28.23
CA LEU A 29 -10.66 -0.18 -27.93
C LEU A 29 -9.73 -0.65 -26.81
N GLY A 30 -8.43 -0.33 -26.92
CA GLY A 30 -7.41 -0.72 -25.93
C GLY A 30 -7.74 -0.30 -24.49
N LYS A 31 -8.39 0.86 -24.32
CA LYS A 31 -8.83 1.35 -23.01
C LYS A 31 -9.88 0.44 -22.39
N TYR A 32 -10.96 0.20 -23.13
CA TYR A 32 -12.09 -0.57 -22.62
C TYR A 32 -11.78 -2.07 -22.50
N GLU A 33 -10.94 -2.60 -23.40
CA GLU A 33 -10.39 -3.95 -23.32
C GLU A 33 -9.68 -4.21 -21.98
N ALA A 34 -8.82 -3.28 -21.54
CA ALA A 34 -8.10 -3.38 -20.28
C ALA A 34 -8.99 -3.08 -19.07
N VAL A 35 -9.74 -1.97 -19.08
CA VAL A 35 -10.56 -1.56 -17.94
C VAL A 35 -11.66 -2.58 -17.64
N PHE A 36 -12.25 -3.21 -18.66
CA PHE A 36 -13.28 -4.25 -18.47
C PHE A 36 -12.70 -5.66 -18.49
N ALA A 37 -11.37 -5.84 -18.43
CA ALA A 37 -10.75 -7.15 -18.40
C ALA A 37 -11.33 -8.02 -17.26
N GLN A 38 -11.54 -9.29 -17.57
CA GLN A 38 -12.14 -10.27 -16.67
C GLN A 38 -11.12 -11.32 -16.29
N GLY A 39 -11.19 -11.82 -15.06
CA GLY A 39 -10.25 -12.84 -14.61
C GLY A 39 -10.63 -13.44 -13.26
N ASN A 40 -9.76 -14.30 -12.76
CA ASN A 40 -9.94 -15.00 -11.49
C ASN A 40 -8.60 -15.38 -10.82
N GLY A 41 -7.50 -14.73 -11.22
CA GLY A 41 -6.15 -15.04 -10.75
C GLY A 41 -5.44 -16.14 -11.55
N TYR A 42 -6.20 -17.06 -12.16
CA TYR A 42 -5.66 -18.09 -13.06
C TYR A 42 -5.73 -17.62 -14.52
N ILE A 43 -6.93 -17.27 -15.00
CA ILE A 43 -7.17 -16.65 -16.32
C ILE A 43 -7.25 -15.14 -16.16
N GLY A 44 -6.64 -14.41 -17.08
CA GLY A 44 -7.02 -13.04 -17.39
C GLY A 44 -7.33 -12.88 -18.86
N MET A 45 -8.42 -12.19 -19.16
CA MET A 45 -8.94 -12.01 -20.51
C MET A 45 -9.29 -10.54 -20.71
N ARG A 46 -8.63 -9.91 -21.68
CA ARG A 46 -9.04 -8.58 -22.14
C ARG A 46 -10.43 -8.65 -22.72
N ASN A 47 -11.21 -7.62 -22.45
CA ASN A 47 -12.60 -7.59 -22.88
C ASN A 47 -12.69 -7.05 -24.31
N ALA A 48 -12.04 -7.71 -25.28
CA ALA A 48 -12.16 -7.36 -26.70
C ALA A 48 -13.59 -7.56 -27.20
N LEU A 49 -14.05 -6.71 -28.12
CA LEU A 49 -15.39 -6.84 -28.69
C LEU A 49 -15.54 -8.18 -29.44
N GLU A 50 -16.76 -8.70 -29.57
CA GLU A 50 -16.98 -9.96 -30.27
C GLU A 50 -16.62 -9.85 -31.76
N GLU A 51 -16.93 -8.72 -32.41
CA GLU A 51 -16.50 -8.43 -33.78
C GLU A 51 -15.05 -7.92 -33.80
N ARG A 52 -14.37 -8.14 -34.93
CA ARG A 52 -12.97 -7.73 -35.11
C ARG A 52 -12.83 -6.31 -35.66
N TYR A 53 -11.87 -5.56 -35.12
CA TYR A 53 -11.49 -4.22 -35.54
C TYR A 53 -9.97 -4.08 -35.72
N VAL A 54 -9.54 -3.06 -36.45
CA VAL A 54 -8.11 -2.71 -36.52
C VAL A 54 -7.69 -2.15 -35.16
N GLU A 55 -6.45 -2.45 -34.72
CA GLU A 55 -5.88 -2.02 -33.42
C GLU A 55 -6.53 -2.63 -32.17
N GLU A 56 -7.42 -3.62 -32.31
CA GLU A 56 -7.90 -4.40 -31.17
C GLU A 56 -6.78 -5.24 -30.56
N VAL A 57 -6.82 -5.45 -29.24
CA VAL A 57 -5.88 -6.32 -28.53
C VAL A 57 -6.65 -7.43 -27.82
N ARG A 58 -6.66 -8.61 -28.46
CA ARG A 58 -7.28 -9.84 -27.95
C ARG A 58 -6.27 -10.65 -27.16
N ASN A 59 -6.17 -10.37 -25.86
CA ASN A 59 -5.33 -11.17 -24.97
C ASN A 59 -6.13 -12.10 -24.07
N THR A 60 -5.68 -13.36 -24.00
CA THR A 60 -6.01 -14.29 -22.93
C THR A 60 -4.72 -14.84 -22.34
N PHE A 61 -4.57 -14.81 -21.03
CA PHE A 61 -3.38 -15.30 -20.33
C PHE A 61 -3.77 -16.35 -19.30
N ILE A 62 -2.90 -17.35 -19.13
CA ILE A 62 -2.88 -18.22 -17.95
C ILE A 62 -1.63 -17.86 -17.16
N THR A 63 -1.79 -17.56 -15.88
CA THR A 63 -0.69 -17.18 -14.99
C THR A 63 0.43 -18.24 -14.98
N GLY A 64 1.68 -17.80 -14.92
CA GLY A 64 2.86 -18.69 -14.81
C GLY A 64 3.27 -19.44 -16.08
N THR A 65 2.63 -19.20 -17.23
CA THR A 65 2.94 -19.87 -18.50
C THR A 65 4.10 -19.26 -19.29
N PHE A 66 4.88 -18.37 -18.66
CA PHE A 66 5.99 -17.61 -19.24
C PHE A 66 6.81 -18.38 -20.28
N ASN A 67 7.15 -17.69 -21.38
CA ASN A 67 7.88 -18.26 -22.49
C ASN A 67 8.65 -17.18 -23.27
N LYS A 68 9.84 -17.52 -23.75
CA LYS A 68 10.53 -16.72 -24.77
C LYS A 68 10.08 -17.11 -26.18
N ALA A 69 9.65 -16.15 -26.98
CA ALA A 69 9.32 -16.42 -28.39
C ALA A 69 10.56 -16.74 -29.24
N GLY A 70 11.74 -16.25 -28.85
CA GLY A 70 13.03 -16.53 -29.48
C GLY A 70 14.21 -16.17 -28.58
N ASP A 71 15.43 -16.45 -29.05
CA ASP A 71 16.65 -16.28 -28.25
C ASP A 71 16.93 -14.81 -27.87
N GLU A 72 16.61 -13.88 -28.79
CA GLU A 72 16.79 -12.43 -28.63
C GLU A 72 15.65 -11.75 -27.85
N GLU A 73 14.52 -12.43 -27.66
CA GLU A 73 13.41 -11.93 -26.86
C GLU A 73 13.71 -12.11 -25.37
N VAL A 74 12.95 -11.44 -24.50
CA VAL A 74 12.89 -11.80 -23.08
C VAL A 74 11.71 -12.72 -22.83
N THR A 75 11.63 -13.27 -21.62
CA THR A 75 10.45 -14.06 -21.23
C THR A 75 9.22 -13.14 -21.18
N GLU A 76 8.04 -13.67 -21.46
CA GLU A 76 6.77 -12.98 -21.28
C GLU A 76 5.61 -13.97 -21.14
N LEU A 77 4.46 -13.49 -20.65
CA LEU A 77 3.22 -14.28 -20.65
C LEU A 77 2.72 -14.49 -22.08
N PRO A 78 2.65 -15.74 -22.58
CA PRO A 78 2.20 -15.99 -23.94
C PRO A 78 0.69 -15.76 -24.08
N ASN A 79 0.28 -15.05 -25.13
CA ASN A 79 -1.13 -14.85 -25.47
C ASN A 79 -1.75 -16.15 -25.98
N LEU A 80 -2.69 -16.72 -25.20
CA LEU A 80 -3.43 -17.93 -25.52
C LEU A 80 -4.45 -17.70 -26.65
N PRO A 81 -4.91 -18.78 -27.32
CA PRO A 81 -5.96 -18.69 -28.34
C PRO A 81 -7.18 -17.88 -27.89
N ASP A 82 -7.65 -16.97 -28.74
CA ASP A 82 -8.87 -16.20 -28.49
C ASP A 82 -10.10 -17.09 -28.66
N VAL A 83 -10.99 -17.04 -27.68
CA VAL A 83 -12.29 -17.72 -27.71
C VAL A 83 -13.44 -16.74 -27.88
N THR A 84 -13.21 -15.42 -27.91
CA THR A 84 -14.29 -14.43 -27.83
C THR A 84 -14.78 -13.92 -29.19
N ALA A 85 -13.99 -14.11 -30.25
CA ALA A 85 -14.37 -13.64 -31.58
C ALA A 85 -15.67 -14.30 -32.08
N MET A 86 -16.54 -13.48 -32.67
CA MET A 86 -17.74 -13.89 -33.38
C MET A 86 -17.87 -13.12 -34.70
N ASP A 87 -18.06 -13.86 -35.78
CA ASP A 87 -18.44 -13.33 -37.08
C ASP A 87 -19.94 -13.49 -37.28
N ILE A 88 -20.65 -12.36 -37.23
CA ILE A 88 -22.11 -12.29 -37.40
C ILE A 88 -22.40 -11.60 -38.74
N PHE A 89 -23.22 -12.23 -39.59
CA PHE A 89 -23.71 -11.64 -40.83
C PHE A 89 -25.23 -11.59 -40.85
N VAL A 90 -25.78 -10.47 -41.35
CA VAL A 90 -27.21 -10.24 -41.55
C VAL A 90 -27.44 -9.89 -43.01
N ASP A 91 -28.18 -10.74 -43.72
CA ASP A 91 -28.41 -10.65 -45.18
C ASP A 91 -27.11 -10.49 -45.99
N GLY A 92 -26.05 -11.15 -45.54
CA GLY A 92 -24.71 -11.12 -46.16
C GLY A 92 -23.83 -9.94 -45.74
N TYR A 93 -24.32 -8.99 -44.94
CA TYR A 93 -23.52 -7.91 -44.37
C TYR A 93 -23.00 -8.28 -42.98
N ARG A 94 -21.68 -8.19 -42.78
CA ARG A 94 -21.06 -8.43 -41.47
C ARG A 94 -21.49 -7.35 -40.48
N LEU A 95 -21.87 -7.73 -39.26
CA LEU A 95 -22.02 -6.83 -38.13
C LEU A 95 -20.66 -6.18 -37.87
N ASN A 96 -20.58 -4.88 -38.10
CA ASN A 96 -19.37 -4.09 -37.86
C ASN A 96 -19.81 -2.65 -37.63
N LEU A 97 -19.49 -2.09 -36.46
CA LEU A 97 -20.02 -0.78 -36.03
C LEU A 97 -19.41 0.42 -36.76
N GLN A 98 -18.36 0.23 -37.57
CA GLN A 98 -17.82 1.24 -38.50
C GLN A 98 -18.56 1.24 -39.85
N SER A 99 -19.41 0.25 -40.09
CA SER A 99 -20.26 0.13 -41.28
C SER A 99 -21.75 0.08 -40.89
N GLY A 100 -22.67 0.52 -41.75
CA GLY A 100 -24.07 0.68 -41.34
C GLY A 100 -24.27 1.83 -40.36
N LYS A 101 -25.30 1.76 -39.50
CA LYS A 101 -25.62 2.84 -38.55
C LYS A 101 -25.91 2.28 -37.16
N VAL A 102 -25.13 2.72 -36.16
CA VAL A 102 -25.37 2.41 -34.74
C VAL A 102 -26.51 3.29 -34.23
N MET A 103 -27.58 2.68 -33.76
CA MET A 103 -28.78 3.33 -33.23
C MET A 103 -28.76 3.40 -31.70
N GLU A 104 -28.21 2.38 -31.06
CA GLU A 104 -28.01 2.29 -29.61
C GLU A 104 -26.73 1.49 -29.34
N TYR A 105 -25.94 1.94 -28.37
CA TYR A 105 -24.77 1.23 -27.87
C TYR A 105 -24.71 1.38 -26.34
N SER A 106 -24.40 0.30 -25.64
CA SER A 106 -24.08 0.34 -24.21
C SER A 106 -23.30 -0.91 -23.87
N ARG A 107 -22.10 -0.79 -23.30
CA ARG A 107 -21.35 -1.90 -22.74
C ARG A 107 -21.05 -1.64 -21.27
N VAL A 108 -21.46 -2.56 -20.42
CA VAL A 108 -21.49 -2.38 -18.97
C VAL A 108 -20.69 -3.48 -18.31
N MET A 109 -19.67 -3.09 -17.54
CA MET A 109 -18.97 -3.97 -16.62
C MET A 109 -19.61 -3.89 -15.23
N ASN A 110 -20.04 -5.03 -14.71
CA ASN A 110 -20.56 -5.15 -13.36
C ASN A 110 -19.47 -5.65 -12.41
N LEU A 111 -18.89 -4.74 -11.63
CA LEU A 111 -17.82 -5.06 -10.68
C LEU A 111 -18.31 -5.97 -9.53
N LYS A 112 -19.62 -6.05 -9.31
CA LYS A 112 -20.21 -6.85 -8.23
C LYS A 112 -20.13 -8.35 -8.50
N ASN A 113 -20.21 -8.77 -9.76
CA ASN A 113 -20.22 -10.18 -10.17
C ASN A 113 -19.23 -10.51 -11.31
N GLY A 114 -18.54 -9.52 -11.85
CA GLY A 114 -17.59 -9.67 -12.94
C GLY A 114 -18.21 -9.91 -14.32
N GLU A 115 -19.53 -9.79 -14.48
CA GLU A 115 -20.20 -9.93 -15.78
C GLU A 115 -20.09 -8.65 -16.61
N THR A 116 -19.78 -8.80 -17.90
CA THR A 116 -19.95 -7.72 -18.88
C THR A 116 -21.20 -7.98 -19.69
N THR A 117 -22.06 -6.96 -19.86
CA THR A 117 -23.19 -6.98 -20.79
C THR A 117 -23.02 -5.87 -21.82
N ARG A 118 -23.11 -6.21 -23.10
CA ARG A 118 -23.06 -5.26 -24.21
C ARG A 118 -24.33 -5.35 -25.04
N LYS A 119 -25.01 -4.23 -25.23
CA LYS A 119 -26.18 -4.09 -26.11
C LYS A 119 -25.82 -3.21 -27.29
N VAL A 120 -26.20 -3.67 -28.48
CA VAL A 120 -26.09 -2.91 -29.72
C VAL A 120 -27.42 -2.99 -30.47
N VAL A 121 -27.92 -1.84 -30.92
CA VAL A 121 -28.96 -1.76 -31.96
C VAL A 121 -28.31 -1.17 -33.21
N TRP A 122 -28.24 -1.96 -34.27
CA TRP A 122 -27.51 -1.63 -35.49
C TRP A 122 -28.44 -1.76 -36.71
N GLU A 123 -28.55 -0.69 -37.50
CA GLU A 123 -29.17 -0.75 -38.82
C GLU A 123 -28.10 -1.23 -39.81
N CYS A 124 -28.30 -2.44 -40.33
CA CYS A 124 -27.40 -3.01 -41.32
C CYS A 124 -27.55 -2.29 -42.66
N PRO A 125 -26.59 -2.44 -43.61
CA PRO A 125 -26.69 -1.83 -44.93
C PRO A 125 -27.94 -2.24 -45.74
N SER A 126 -28.51 -3.44 -45.51
CA SER A 126 -29.79 -3.85 -46.12
C SER A 126 -31.03 -3.24 -45.46
N LYS A 127 -30.87 -2.34 -44.47
CA LYS A 127 -31.93 -1.64 -43.71
C LYS A 127 -32.67 -2.49 -42.66
N THR A 128 -32.25 -3.72 -42.42
CA THR A 128 -32.72 -4.52 -41.28
C THR A 128 -32.14 -3.95 -39.97
N LEU A 129 -32.99 -3.71 -38.97
CA LEU A 129 -32.54 -3.35 -37.62
C LEU A 129 -32.25 -4.62 -36.83
N VAL A 130 -31.03 -4.68 -36.30
CA VAL A 130 -30.49 -5.82 -35.56
C VAL A 130 -30.30 -5.40 -34.11
N THR A 131 -30.87 -6.16 -33.18
CA THR A 131 -30.56 -6.02 -31.75
C THR A 131 -29.70 -7.20 -31.32
N ALA A 132 -28.48 -6.90 -30.88
CA ALA A 132 -27.53 -7.88 -30.34
C ALA A 132 -27.24 -7.57 -28.86
N VAL A 133 -27.40 -8.57 -27.99
CA VAL A 133 -27.02 -8.50 -26.57
C VAL A 133 -25.99 -9.58 -26.31
N PHE A 134 -24.76 -9.15 -26.04
CA PHE A 134 -23.65 -10.02 -25.67
C PHE A 134 -23.48 -9.99 -24.16
N LYS A 135 -23.19 -11.14 -23.56
CA LYS A 135 -22.84 -11.26 -22.15
C LYS A 135 -21.68 -12.21 -22.00
N ARG A 136 -20.75 -11.92 -21.08
CA ARG A 136 -19.68 -12.86 -20.74
C ARG A 136 -19.11 -12.63 -19.35
N PHE A 137 -18.51 -13.67 -18.79
CA PHE A 137 -17.73 -13.60 -17.56
C PHE A 137 -16.67 -14.70 -17.50
N VAL A 138 -15.63 -14.45 -16.70
CA VAL A 138 -14.68 -15.48 -16.24
C VAL A 138 -15.15 -15.92 -14.86
N SER A 139 -15.30 -17.23 -14.66
CA SER A 139 -15.88 -17.78 -13.42
C SER A 139 -14.92 -17.60 -12.25
N LEU A 140 -15.44 -17.06 -11.14
CA LEU A 140 -14.71 -17.04 -9.87
C LEU A 140 -14.86 -18.36 -9.10
N LYS A 141 -15.84 -19.22 -9.49
CA LYS A 141 -16.10 -20.50 -8.81
C LYS A 141 -15.26 -21.64 -9.35
N ASN A 142 -15.11 -21.72 -10.68
CA ASN A 142 -14.27 -22.70 -11.35
C ASN A 142 -13.22 -21.93 -12.15
N GLU A 143 -11.96 -22.00 -11.71
CA GLU A 143 -10.91 -21.14 -12.24
C GLU A 143 -10.62 -21.36 -13.73
N HIS A 144 -10.98 -22.52 -14.27
CA HIS A 144 -10.72 -22.88 -15.67
C HIS A 144 -11.79 -22.39 -16.66
N ILE A 145 -12.89 -21.76 -16.21
CA ILE A 145 -14.07 -21.51 -17.05
C ILE A 145 -14.26 -20.03 -17.41
N ALA A 146 -14.50 -19.79 -18.69
CA ALA A 146 -15.11 -18.57 -19.22
C ALA A 146 -16.41 -18.92 -19.96
N ALA A 147 -17.44 -18.09 -19.83
CA ALA A 147 -18.73 -18.31 -20.46
C ALA A 147 -19.20 -17.07 -21.21
N GLU A 148 -19.83 -17.29 -22.37
CA GLU A 148 -20.28 -16.28 -23.31
C GLU A 148 -21.71 -16.59 -23.78
N TYR A 149 -22.47 -15.54 -24.04
CA TYR A 149 -23.86 -15.61 -24.42
C TYR A 149 -24.23 -14.49 -25.39
N LEU A 150 -25.01 -14.80 -26.41
CA LEU A 150 -25.51 -13.85 -27.42
C LEU A 150 -27.02 -14.01 -27.56
N GLU A 151 -27.76 -12.90 -27.48
CA GLU A 151 -29.12 -12.79 -28.01
C GLU A 151 -29.10 -11.92 -29.26
N LEU A 152 -29.59 -12.46 -30.39
CA LEU A 152 -29.63 -11.78 -31.67
C LEU A 152 -31.05 -11.80 -32.24
N SER A 153 -31.59 -10.63 -32.56
CA SER A 153 -32.92 -10.50 -33.18
C SER A 153 -32.93 -9.42 -34.25
N CYS A 154 -33.85 -9.54 -35.21
CA CYS A 154 -34.04 -8.59 -36.30
C CYS A 154 -35.48 -8.07 -36.30
N ASP A 155 -35.69 -6.84 -36.76
CA ASP A 155 -37.04 -6.26 -36.93
C ASP A 155 -37.80 -6.84 -38.14
N GLY A 156 -37.08 -7.44 -39.09
CA GLY A 156 -37.59 -8.17 -40.25
C GLY A 156 -37.08 -9.61 -40.34
N SER A 157 -37.63 -10.39 -41.26
CA SER A 157 -37.05 -11.70 -41.60
C SER A 157 -35.69 -11.50 -42.25
N ALA A 158 -34.67 -12.20 -41.75
CA ALA A 158 -33.29 -12.03 -42.19
C ALA A 158 -32.56 -13.37 -42.25
N GLN A 159 -31.61 -13.47 -43.19
CA GLN A 159 -30.65 -14.57 -43.18
C GLN A 159 -29.50 -14.22 -42.24
N LEU A 160 -29.35 -15.01 -41.18
CA LEU A 160 -28.28 -14.86 -40.19
C LEU A 160 -27.21 -15.90 -40.41
N VAL A 161 -25.95 -15.49 -40.27
CA VAL A 161 -24.80 -16.39 -40.14
C VAL A 161 -24.07 -16.01 -38.87
N ILE A 162 -23.83 -16.98 -37.99
CA ILE A 162 -23.05 -16.81 -36.76
C ILE A 162 -21.90 -17.81 -36.81
N GLU A 163 -20.67 -17.34 -36.72
CA GLU A 163 -19.44 -18.15 -36.74
C GLU A 163 -18.57 -17.77 -35.55
N THR A 164 -18.20 -18.75 -34.71
CA THR A 164 -17.35 -18.52 -33.53
C THR A 164 -16.60 -19.79 -33.17
N GLY A 165 -15.43 -19.63 -32.53
CA GLY A 165 -14.56 -20.76 -32.29
C GLY A 165 -13.33 -20.48 -31.44
N ILE A 166 -12.24 -21.20 -31.72
CA ILE A 166 -10.95 -21.04 -31.04
C ILE A 166 -9.94 -20.56 -32.07
N HIS A 167 -9.39 -19.36 -31.86
CA HIS A 167 -8.48 -18.67 -32.78
C HIS A 167 -7.07 -18.62 -32.21
N GLY A 168 -6.23 -19.58 -32.63
CA GLY A 168 -4.83 -19.69 -32.19
C GLY A 168 -3.83 -18.92 -33.06
N ASP A 169 -4.31 -17.94 -33.83
CA ASP A 169 -3.52 -17.03 -34.66
C ASP A 169 -3.17 -15.69 -33.98
N VAL A 170 -3.64 -15.48 -32.75
CA VAL A 170 -3.24 -14.36 -31.90
C VAL A 170 -1.76 -14.45 -31.48
N THR A 171 -1.15 -13.30 -31.21
CA THR A 171 0.28 -13.12 -30.91
C THR A 171 0.48 -12.08 -29.82
N ASN A 172 1.68 -12.02 -29.24
CA ASN A 172 2.13 -10.89 -28.43
C ASN A 172 2.85 -9.87 -29.33
N HIS A 173 2.19 -8.78 -29.73
CA HIS A 173 2.75 -7.79 -30.67
C HIS A 173 3.51 -8.38 -31.89
N GLY A 174 3.04 -9.51 -32.43
CA GLY A 174 3.66 -10.23 -33.55
C GLY A 174 4.52 -11.45 -33.17
N ALA A 175 4.87 -11.63 -31.89
CA ALA A 175 5.59 -12.79 -31.38
C ALA A 175 4.65 -14.00 -31.19
N MET A 176 5.04 -15.15 -31.72
CA MET A 176 4.27 -16.40 -31.67
C MET A 176 4.91 -17.38 -30.69
N HIS A 177 4.24 -17.62 -29.55
CA HIS A 177 4.77 -18.47 -28.48
C HIS A 177 4.39 -19.94 -28.60
N PHE A 178 3.47 -20.31 -29.49
CA PHE A 178 2.88 -21.65 -29.54
C PHE A 178 3.18 -22.42 -30.84
N GLU A 179 3.57 -23.69 -30.66
CA GLU A 179 3.82 -24.68 -31.70
C GLU A 179 3.14 -26.04 -31.37
N ASN A 180 3.44 -27.08 -32.18
CA ASN A 180 2.93 -28.45 -32.00
C ASN A 180 1.39 -28.57 -31.89
N LEU A 181 0.68 -27.74 -32.65
CA LEU A 181 -0.76 -27.58 -32.54
C LEU A 181 -1.55 -28.85 -32.90
N ARG A 182 -2.53 -29.21 -32.08
CA ARG A 182 -3.55 -30.21 -32.40
C ARG A 182 -4.93 -29.59 -32.25
N ARG A 183 -5.78 -29.79 -33.25
CA ARG A 183 -7.13 -29.19 -33.30
C ARG A 183 -8.14 -30.23 -33.73
N ARG A 184 -9.30 -30.27 -33.08
CA ARG A 184 -10.37 -31.21 -33.42
C ARG A 184 -11.73 -30.67 -33.02
N ILE A 185 -12.72 -30.96 -33.86
CA ILE A 185 -14.14 -30.80 -33.56
C ILE A 185 -14.73 -32.20 -33.33
N TYR A 186 -15.36 -32.39 -32.18
CA TYR A 186 -16.13 -33.57 -31.79
C TYR A 186 -17.61 -33.25 -31.91
N ASP A 187 -18.44 -34.29 -32.10
CA ASP A 187 -19.92 -34.27 -32.05
C ASP A 187 -20.67 -33.15 -32.81
N GLY A 188 -19.96 -32.36 -33.61
CA GLY A 188 -20.46 -31.17 -34.28
C GLY A 188 -20.45 -29.90 -33.43
N ILE A 189 -20.24 -29.95 -32.10
CA ILE A 189 -20.37 -28.77 -31.24
C ILE A 189 -19.20 -28.55 -30.27
N THR A 190 -18.35 -29.55 -30.06
CA THR A 190 -17.26 -29.49 -29.10
C THR A 190 -15.92 -29.31 -29.80
N MET A 191 -15.17 -28.29 -29.43
CA MET A 191 -13.88 -27.88 -30.01
C MET A 191 -12.75 -28.15 -29.03
N GLN A 192 -11.63 -28.62 -29.54
CA GLN A 192 -10.40 -28.85 -28.79
C GLN A 192 -9.22 -28.23 -29.52
N PHE A 193 -8.48 -27.36 -28.84
CA PHE A 193 -7.20 -26.81 -29.25
C PHE A 193 -6.12 -27.16 -28.23
N LEU A 194 -5.06 -27.82 -28.68
CA LEU A 194 -3.89 -28.16 -27.87
C LEU A 194 -2.65 -27.53 -28.49
N ALA A 195 -1.77 -27.00 -27.66
CA ALA A 195 -0.50 -26.42 -28.08
C ALA A 195 0.58 -26.58 -27.01
N GLU A 196 1.81 -26.28 -27.40
CA GLU A 196 2.98 -26.26 -26.52
C GLU A 196 3.76 -24.97 -26.77
N THR A 197 4.30 -24.36 -25.70
CA THR A 197 5.15 -23.17 -25.84
C THR A 197 6.51 -23.50 -26.46
N THR A 198 7.10 -22.57 -27.21
CA THR A 198 8.31 -22.79 -28.04
C THR A 198 9.57 -23.11 -27.24
N GLU A 199 9.79 -22.44 -26.11
CA GLU A 199 11.00 -22.55 -25.29
C GLU A 199 10.69 -23.29 -23.97
N SER A 200 9.72 -22.78 -23.21
CA SER A 200 9.44 -23.29 -21.86
C SER A 200 8.69 -24.63 -21.86
N ARG A 201 8.19 -25.05 -23.03
CA ARG A 201 7.50 -26.32 -23.26
C ARG A 201 6.29 -26.58 -22.39
N VAL A 202 5.62 -25.50 -22.00
CA VAL A 202 4.36 -25.53 -21.27
C VAL A 202 3.27 -25.99 -22.23
N LEU A 203 2.55 -27.04 -21.84
CA LEU A 203 1.41 -27.55 -22.60
C LEU A 203 0.17 -26.75 -22.23
N THR A 204 -0.65 -26.42 -23.21
CA THR A 204 -1.92 -25.71 -23.01
C THR A 204 -3.06 -26.44 -23.73
N ALA A 205 -4.20 -26.53 -23.07
CA ALA A 205 -5.45 -26.98 -23.67
C ALA A 205 -6.52 -25.90 -23.53
N VAL A 206 -7.15 -25.59 -24.66
CA VAL A 206 -8.35 -24.77 -24.73
C VAL A 206 -9.43 -25.61 -25.37
N HIS A 207 -10.54 -25.78 -24.66
CA HIS A 207 -11.72 -26.49 -25.17
C HIS A 207 -12.90 -25.54 -25.14
N SER A 208 -13.78 -25.62 -26.13
CA SER A 208 -15.01 -24.82 -26.16
C SER A 208 -16.17 -25.65 -26.68
N ALA A 209 -17.36 -25.45 -26.14
CA ALA A 209 -18.60 -26.04 -26.65
C ALA A 209 -19.63 -24.95 -26.89
N CYS A 210 -20.41 -25.08 -27.97
CA CYS A 210 -21.37 -24.08 -28.38
C CYS A 210 -22.73 -24.70 -28.71
N ARG A 211 -23.83 -24.00 -28.40
CA ARG A 211 -25.18 -24.36 -28.83
C ARG A 211 -26.01 -23.14 -29.15
N ILE A 212 -27.01 -23.33 -30.00
CA ILE A 212 -28.08 -22.34 -30.21
C ILE A 212 -29.42 -22.87 -29.71
N ASN A 213 -30.39 -21.98 -29.47
CA ASN A 213 -31.77 -22.34 -29.07
C ASN A 213 -32.62 -22.92 -30.21
N ARG A 214 -32.00 -23.76 -31.04
CA ARG A 214 -32.51 -24.25 -32.32
C ARG A 214 -31.82 -25.59 -32.66
N GLU A 215 -32.48 -26.47 -33.40
CA GLU A 215 -31.97 -27.83 -33.70
C GLU A 215 -31.03 -27.88 -34.93
N GLU A 216 -30.67 -26.72 -35.49
CA GLU A 216 -29.74 -26.60 -36.61
C GLU A 216 -28.30 -26.97 -36.21
N LYS A 217 -27.73 -27.92 -36.96
CA LYS A 217 -26.33 -28.32 -36.79
C LYS A 217 -25.41 -27.27 -37.41
N PRO A 218 -24.35 -26.84 -36.71
CA PRO A 218 -23.35 -25.97 -37.32
C PRO A 218 -22.54 -26.71 -38.38
N LEU A 219 -22.01 -25.95 -39.33
CA LEU A 219 -20.94 -26.39 -40.20
C LEU A 219 -19.59 -26.23 -39.46
N PRO A 220 -18.81 -27.31 -39.26
CA PRO A 220 -17.45 -27.19 -38.76
C PRO A 220 -16.55 -26.51 -39.81
N VAL A 221 -15.84 -25.46 -39.40
CA VAL A 221 -14.87 -24.72 -40.21
C VAL A 221 -13.50 -24.85 -39.55
N MET A 222 -12.46 -25.16 -40.33
CA MET A 222 -11.12 -25.42 -39.80
C MET A 222 -10.07 -24.72 -40.65
N GLY A 223 -9.26 -23.89 -40.00
CA GLY A 223 -8.12 -23.20 -40.59
C GLY A 223 -6.77 -23.77 -40.15
N ARG A 224 -5.69 -23.06 -40.50
CA ARG A 224 -4.31 -23.45 -40.14
C ARG A 224 -4.02 -23.35 -38.65
N ARG A 225 -4.62 -22.39 -37.96
CA ARG A 225 -4.48 -22.16 -36.50
C ARG A 225 -5.84 -21.91 -35.81
N ASN A 226 -6.95 -21.98 -36.55
CA ASN A 226 -8.28 -21.63 -36.05
C ASN A 226 -9.24 -22.79 -36.28
N MET A 227 -10.31 -22.86 -35.48
CA MET A 227 -11.46 -23.72 -35.75
C MET A 227 -12.73 -23.00 -35.30
N ASP A 228 -13.80 -23.10 -36.09
CA ASP A 228 -15.06 -22.42 -35.85
C ASP A 228 -16.26 -23.35 -36.08
N LEU A 229 -17.39 -22.96 -35.50
CA LEU A 229 -18.70 -23.52 -35.78
C LEU A 229 -19.57 -22.44 -36.44
N ARG A 230 -20.09 -22.73 -37.64
CA ARG A 230 -20.91 -21.79 -38.40
C ARG A 230 -22.37 -22.24 -38.46
N TRP A 231 -23.27 -21.46 -37.87
CA TRP A 231 -24.71 -21.60 -38.07
C TRP A 231 -25.18 -20.68 -39.18
N SER A 232 -26.05 -21.19 -40.04
CA SER A 232 -26.76 -20.41 -41.05
C SER A 232 -28.25 -20.61 -40.83
N VAL A 233 -28.92 -19.59 -40.31
CA VAL A 233 -30.32 -19.67 -39.88
C VAL A 233 -31.13 -18.56 -40.52
N LYS A 234 -32.32 -18.90 -41.01
CA LYS A 234 -33.31 -17.88 -41.37
C LYS A 234 -34.12 -17.56 -40.12
N ALA A 235 -34.04 -16.32 -39.65
CA ALA A 235 -34.82 -15.83 -38.52
C ALA A 235 -36.07 -15.09 -39.02
N GLU A 236 -37.18 -15.28 -38.31
CA GLU A 236 -38.39 -14.48 -38.54
C GLU A 236 -38.30 -13.15 -37.79
N ALA A 237 -39.11 -12.16 -38.21
CA ALA A 237 -39.14 -10.85 -37.57
C ALA A 237 -39.46 -10.96 -36.06
N GLY A 238 -38.62 -10.36 -35.22
CA GLY A 238 -38.72 -10.40 -33.76
C GLY A 238 -38.29 -11.71 -33.11
N GLU A 239 -37.92 -12.74 -33.88
CA GLU A 239 -37.37 -13.97 -33.32
C GLU A 239 -35.99 -13.72 -32.72
N THR A 240 -35.75 -14.26 -31.51
CA THR A 240 -34.44 -14.18 -30.84
C THR A 240 -33.69 -15.49 -30.97
N ILE A 241 -32.59 -15.45 -31.72
CA ILE A 241 -31.58 -16.51 -31.76
C ILE A 241 -30.65 -16.32 -30.56
N ARG A 242 -30.47 -17.38 -29.77
CA ARG A 242 -29.60 -17.40 -28.60
C ARG A 242 -28.45 -18.34 -28.85
N LEU A 243 -27.23 -17.87 -28.70
CA LEU A 243 -26.02 -18.69 -28.71
C LEU A 243 -25.41 -18.69 -27.32
N GLU A 244 -25.03 -19.86 -26.85
CA GLU A 244 -24.23 -20.04 -25.64
C GLU A 244 -22.91 -20.72 -26.01
N LYS A 245 -21.82 -20.21 -25.46
CA LYS A 245 -20.48 -20.78 -25.59
C LYS A 245 -19.80 -20.84 -24.23
N ILE A 246 -19.26 -22.00 -23.90
CA ILE A 246 -18.50 -22.21 -22.67
C ILE A 246 -17.12 -22.70 -23.07
N SER A 247 -16.10 -22.08 -22.50
CA SER A 247 -14.70 -22.34 -22.78
C SER A 247 -13.95 -22.73 -21.51
N CYS A 248 -13.06 -23.70 -21.65
CA CYS A 248 -12.27 -24.30 -20.58
C CYS A 248 -10.78 -24.19 -20.92
N PHE A 249 -9.96 -23.74 -19.96
CA PHE A 249 -8.54 -23.50 -20.13
C PHE A 249 -7.74 -24.31 -19.11
N HIS A 250 -6.75 -25.08 -19.57
CA HIS A 250 -5.83 -25.83 -18.73
C HIS A 250 -4.39 -25.65 -19.22
N SER A 251 -3.44 -25.77 -18.30
CA SER A 251 -2.03 -25.71 -18.62
C SER A 251 -1.25 -26.78 -17.84
N SER A 252 -0.09 -27.19 -18.33
CA SER A 252 0.80 -28.06 -17.54
C SER A 252 1.39 -27.34 -16.33
N ARG A 253 1.11 -26.05 -16.14
CA ARG A 253 1.44 -25.31 -14.91
C ARG A 253 0.39 -25.47 -13.83
N ASP A 254 -0.79 -26.03 -14.11
CA ASP A 254 -1.83 -26.19 -13.08
C ASP A 254 -1.30 -27.04 -11.91
N LEU A 255 -1.65 -26.67 -10.67
CA LEU A 255 -1.17 -27.35 -9.47
C LEU A 255 -1.48 -28.86 -9.47
N ALA A 256 -2.56 -29.25 -10.16
CA ALA A 256 -2.96 -30.64 -10.34
C ALA A 256 -1.92 -31.51 -11.07
N TYR A 257 -0.97 -30.90 -11.80
CA TYR A 257 0.07 -31.58 -12.59
C TYR A 257 1.50 -31.38 -12.06
N GLU A 258 1.69 -30.62 -10.97
CA GLU A 258 3.02 -30.22 -10.48
C GLU A 258 3.96 -31.40 -10.19
N LYS A 259 3.40 -32.52 -9.69
CA LYS A 259 4.18 -33.68 -9.23
C LYS A 259 4.35 -34.79 -10.27
N GLU A 260 3.90 -34.56 -11.51
CA GLU A 260 3.87 -35.59 -12.54
C GLU A 260 5.02 -35.51 -13.54
N GLU A 261 5.41 -36.67 -14.06
CA GLU A 261 6.33 -36.75 -15.18
C GLU A 261 5.67 -36.23 -16.47
N ARG A 262 6.40 -35.39 -17.19
CA ARG A 262 5.92 -34.66 -18.38
C ARG A 262 5.27 -35.54 -19.45
N SER A 263 5.68 -36.80 -19.58
CA SER A 263 5.15 -37.74 -20.58
C SER A 263 3.67 -38.12 -20.35
N GLY A 264 3.20 -38.11 -19.09
CA GLY A 264 1.80 -38.40 -18.72
C GLY A 264 0.88 -37.17 -18.77
N ASN A 265 1.45 -35.97 -18.64
CA ASN A 265 0.69 -34.72 -18.50
C ASN A 265 -0.18 -34.42 -19.71
N PHE A 266 0.26 -34.71 -20.93
CA PHE A 266 -0.46 -34.30 -22.13
C PHE A 266 -1.85 -34.97 -22.27
N GLU A 267 -1.93 -36.30 -22.13
CA GLU A 267 -3.21 -37.01 -22.26
C GLU A 267 -4.15 -36.74 -21.09
N ARG A 268 -3.58 -36.60 -19.88
CA ARG A 268 -4.37 -36.22 -18.70
C ARG A 268 -4.93 -34.80 -18.81
N LEU A 269 -4.11 -33.81 -19.13
CA LEU A 269 -4.53 -32.42 -19.32
C LEU A 269 -5.62 -32.29 -20.39
N LYS A 270 -5.49 -33.07 -21.48
CA LYS A 270 -6.54 -33.18 -22.49
C LYS A 270 -7.84 -33.77 -21.95
N ALA A 271 -7.75 -34.83 -21.13
CA ALA A 271 -8.92 -35.50 -20.57
C ALA A 271 -9.62 -34.64 -19.52
N ASP A 272 -8.86 -34.04 -18.60
CA ASP A 272 -9.35 -33.16 -17.54
C ASP A 272 -10.06 -31.93 -18.14
N GLY A 273 -9.44 -31.26 -19.12
CA GLY A 273 -10.05 -30.11 -19.80
C GLY A 273 -11.34 -30.46 -20.54
N MET A 274 -11.39 -31.63 -21.20
CA MET A 274 -12.60 -32.09 -21.90
C MET A 274 -13.72 -32.47 -20.93
N GLU A 275 -13.41 -33.17 -19.84
CA GLU A 275 -14.39 -33.54 -18.82
C GLU A 275 -14.93 -32.31 -18.09
N CYS A 276 -14.05 -31.37 -17.75
CA CYS A 276 -14.43 -30.08 -17.18
C CYS A 276 -15.38 -29.34 -18.12
N LEU A 277 -15.03 -29.19 -19.40
CA LEU A 277 -15.92 -28.57 -20.38
C LEU A 277 -17.27 -29.27 -20.46
N ARG A 278 -17.29 -30.61 -20.52
CA ARG A 278 -18.54 -31.40 -20.61
C ARG A 278 -19.47 -31.13 -19.42
N ILE A 279 -18.94 -31.20 -18.20
CA ILE A 279 -19.70 -30.97 -16.97
C ILE A 279 -20.24 -29.54 -16.92
N GLU A 280 -19.40 -28.55 -17.21
CA GLU A 280 -19.76 -27.14 -17.08
C GLU A 280 -20.68 -26.69 -18.22
N PHE A 281 -20.51 -27.23 -19.44
CA PHE A 281 -21.42 -27.00 -20.56
C PHE A 281 -22.83 -27.53 -20.29
N ASP A 282 -22.98 -28.67 -19.61
CA ASP A 282 -24.31 -29.19 -19.23
C ASP A 282 -25.05 -28.26 -18.24
N LYS A 283 -24.34 -27.41 -17.47
CA LYS A 283 -24.97 -26.45 -16.53
C LYS A 283 -25.57 -25.24 -17.25
N GLY A 284 -24.93 -24.77 -18.32
CA GLY A 284 -25.30 -23.54 -19.05
C GLY A 284 -24.92 -22.24 -18.34
N TYR A 285 -25.02 -21.13 -19.08
CA TYR A 285 -24.53 -19.80 -18.72
C TYR A 285 -25.11 -19.29 -17.39
N ASP A 286 -26.44 -19.29 -17.25
CA ASP A 286 -27.12 -18.71 -16.09
C ASP A 286 -26.73 -19.40 -14.78
N LYS A 287 -26.57 -20.72 -14.82
CA LYS A 287 -26.15 -21.50 -13.64
C LYS A 287 -24.70 -21.23 -13.28
N LEU A 288 -23.81 -21.15 -14.27
CA LEU A 288 -22.41 -20.80 -14.05
C LEU A 288 -22.27 -19.37 -13.50
N LEU A 289 -23.07 -18.43 -13.99
CA LEU A 289 -23.09 -17.05 -13.50
C LEU A 289 -23.54 -17.01 -12.04
N ALA A 290 -24.62 -17.71 -11.69
CA ALA A 290 -25.10 -17.79 -10.31
C ALA A 290 -24.07 -18.41 -9.35
N GLU A 291 -23.32 -19.43 -9.80
CA GLU A 291 -22.22 -20.04 -9.05
C GLU A 291 -21.06 -19.03 -8.85
N SER A 292 -20.71 -18.25 -9.88
CA SER A 292 -19.71 -17.18 -9.81
C SER A 292 -20.15 -16.03 -8.90
N GLU A 293 -21.41 -15.59 -8.99
CA GLU A 293 -22.00 -14.55 -8.14
C GLU A 293 -21.96 -14.92 -6.65
N ALA A 294 -22.17 -16.19 -6.33
CA ALA A 294 -22.04 -16.68 -4.95
C ALA A 294 -20.60 -16.54 -4.44
N ALA A 295 -19.60 -16.82 -5.28
CA ALA A 295 -18.19 -16.63 -4.94
C ALA A 295 -17.84 -15.14 -4.78
N TRP A 296 -18.32 -14.28 -5.67
CA TRP A 296 -18.15 -12.83 -5.56
C TRP A 296 -18.80 -12.26 -4.29
N LYS A 297 -19.99 -12.74 -3.94
CA LYS A 297 -20.68 -12.32 -2.71
C LYS A 297 -19.87 -12.65 -1.46
N GLU A 298 -19.22 -13.81 -1.40
CA GLU A 298 -18.35 -14.17 -0.28
C GLU A 298 -17.06 -13.34 -0.28
N PHE A 299 -16.50 -13.02 -1.46
CA PHE A 299 -15.39 -12.07 -1.57
C PHE A 299 -15.77 -10.70 -1.00
N TRP A 300 -16.83 -10.07 -1.51
CA TRP A 300 -17.23 -8.71 -1.10
C TRP A 300 -17.58 -8.62 0.38
N LYS A 301 -18.23 -9.64 0.95
CA LYS A 301 -18.55 -9.71 2.38
C LYS A 301 -17.33 -9.52 3.29
N ASN A 302 -16.16 -10.00 2.88
CA ASN A 302 -14.94 -9.96 3.69
C ASN A 302 -14.00 -8.81 3.31
N HIS A 303 -14.18 -8.18 2.15
CA HIS A 303 -13.22 -7.22 1.59
C HIS A 303 -13.80 -5.83 1.39
N GLU A 304 -15.12 -5.64 1.25
CA GLU A 304 -15.71 -4.36 0.83
C GLU A 304 -15.28 -3.18 1.72
N VAL A 305 -14.73 -2.15 1.08
CA VAL A 305 -14.49 -0.85 1.70
C VAL A 305 -15.60 0.11 1.27
N ILE A 306 -16.22 0.75 2.25
CA ILE A 306 -17.36 1.63 2.07
C ILE A 306 -16.92 3.08 2.31
N ILE A 307 -17.18 3.95 1.34
CA ILE A 307 -17.08 5.40 1.45
C ILE A 307 -18.51 5.93 1.40
N ARG A 308 -18.91 6.71 2.41
CA ARG A 308 -20.13 7.52 2.37
C ARG A 308 -19.76 8.97 2.28
N GLY A 309 -20.43 9.67 1.39
CA GLY A 309 -20.18 11.08 1.12
C GLY A 309 -21.03 11.56 -0.05
N ASN A 310 -20.66 12.72 -0.58
CA ASN A 310 -21.32 13.32 -1.73
C ASN A 310 -20.64 13.00 -3.07
N ASP A 311 -19.54 12.24 -3.06
CA ASP A 311 -18.85 11.74 -4.26
C ASP A 311 -19.04 10.23 -4.42
N ASP A 312 -19.80 9.84 -5.45
CA ASP A 312 -20.08 8.45 -5.79
C ASP A 312 -18.93 7.80 -6.60
N PHE A 313 -18.06 8.61 -7.23
CA PHE A 313 -16.96 8.12 -8.04
C PHE A 313 -15.88 7.44 -7.18
N ASP A 314 -15.52 8.02 -6.03
CA ASP A 314 -14.49 7.44 -5.14
C ASP A 314 -14.88 6.03 -4.67
N GLN A 315 -16.15 5.80 -4.34
CA GLN A 315 -16.65 4.47 -3.98
C GLN A 315 -16.57 3.48 -5.15
N LEU A 316 -16.90 3.93 -6.37
CA LEU A 316 -16.80 3.09 -7.57
C LEU A 316 -15.34 2.78 -7.91
N ALA A 317 -14.44 3.77 -7.84
CA ALA A 317 -13.02 3.61 -8.11
C ALA A 317 -12.37 2.64 -7.13
N LEU A 318 -12.77 2.68 -5.85
CA LEU A 318 -12.31 1.72 -4.86
C LEU A 318 -12.82 0.30 -5.14
N ARG A 319 -14.09 0.13 -5.53
CA ARG A 319 -14.62 -1.19 -5.95
C ARG A 319 -13.93 -1.70 -7.22
N PHE A 320 -13.61 -0.81 -8.15
CA PHE A 320 -12.82 -1.15 -9.34
C PHE A 320 -11.43 -1.65 -8.94
N ALA A 321 -10.76 -0.97 -8.00
CA ALA A 321 -9.48 -1.41 -7.48
C ALA A 321 -9.58 -2.78 -6.79
N GLN A 322 -10.58 -3.00 -5.94
CA GLN A 322 -10.78 -4.28 -5.24
C GLN A 322 -11.15 -5.44 -6.18
N TYR A 323 -11.93 -5.17 -7.23
CA TYR A 323 -12.22 -6.13 -8.29
C TYR A 323 -10.90 -6.59 -8.95
N HIS A 324 -10.08 -5.63 -9.41
CA HIS A 324 -8.80 -5.94 -10.07
C HIS A 324 -7.79 -6.60 -9.13
N LEU A 325 -7.71 -6.18 -7.87
CA LEU A 325 -6.87 -6.83 -6.84
C LEU A 325 -7.21 -8.32 -6.70
N ASN A 326 -8.51 -8.66 -6.73
CA ASN A 326 -8.93 -10.05 -6.60
C ASN A 326 -8.59 -10.89 -7.85
N ILE A 327 -8.74 -10.33 -9.05
CA ILE A 327 -8.57 -11.09 -10.30
C ILE A 327 -7.12 -11.15 -10.80
N MET A 328 -6.20 -10.34 -10.25
CA MET A 328 -4.79 -10.32 -10.66
C MET A 328 -3.89 -11.34 -9.96
N VAL A 329 -4.39 -12.07 -8.94
CA VAL A 329 -3.58 -12.93 -8.08
C VAL A 329 -4.08 -14.38 -8.05
N LYS A 330 -3.19 -15.34 -8.28
CA LYS A 330 -3.44 -16.76 -8.00
C LYS A 330 -3.13 -17.06 -6.53
N LYS A 331 -4.16 -17.08 -5.71
CA LYS A 331 -4.04 -17.02 -4.24
C LYS A 331 -3.35 -18.22 -3.58
N ASP A 332 -3.35 -19.37 -4.25
CA ASP A 332 -2.90 -20.67 -3.75
C ASP A 332 -1.64 -21.19 -4.49
N ASP A 333 -1.06 -20.40 -5.40
CA ASP A 333 0.13 -20.79 -6.16
C ASP A 333 1.32 -19.87 -5.87
N ASN A 334 2.28 -20.38 -5.10
CA ASN A 334 3.49 -19.64 -4.73
C ASN A 334 4.59 -19.69 -5.81
N ARG A 335 4.28 -20.11 -7.05
CA ARG A 335 5.22 -20.11 -8.19
C ARG A 335 5.06 -18.90 -9.10
N VAL A 336 4.09 -18.02 -8.83
CA VAL A 336 3.78 -16.85 -9.64
C VAL A 336 3.64 -15.59 -8.78
N GLY A 337 4.08 -14.45 -9.32
CA GLY A 337 3.90 -13.13 -8.73
C GLY A 337 2.74 -12.36 -9.37
N ILE A 338 2.70 -11.04 -9.16
CA ILE A 338 1.71 -10.13 -9.76
C ILE A 338 2.40 -9.25 -10.80
N ALA A 339 1.90 -9.32 -12.03
CA ALA A 339 2.38 -8.50 -13.12
C ALA A 339 2.07 -7.00 -12.93
N ALA A 340 2.95 -6.12 -13.41
CA ALA A 340 2.73 -4.65 -13.38
C ALA A 340 1.46 -4.20 -14.16
N LYS A 341 1.03 -4.99 -15.16
CA LYS A 341 -0.24 -4.84 -15.89
C LYS A 341 -1.28 -5.94 -15.59
N ALA A 342 -1.10 -6.66 -14.49
CA ALA A 342 -1.87 -7.84 -14.12
C ALA A 342 -1.96 -8.81 -15.32
N LEU A 343 -3.09 -9.49 -15.49
CA LEU A 343 -3.36 -10.33 -16.66
C LEU A 343 -4.25 -9.57 -17.67
N THR A 344 -4.03 -8.26 -17.83
CA THR A 344 -4.92 -7.37 -18.60
C THR A 344 -4.29 -6.77 -19.86
N GLY A 345 -3.05 -7.12 -20.16
CA GLY A 345 -2.35 -6.71 -21.37
C GLY A 345 -0.89 -7.13 -21.36
N GLU A 346 -0.21 -6.84 -22.45
CA GLU A 346 1.17 -7.26 -22.70
C GLU A 346 2.22 -6.28 -22.14
N GLY A 347 1.80 -5.11 -21.64
CA GLY A 347 2.72 -4.14 -21.03
C GLY A 347 3.49 -4.78 -19.88
N TYR A 348 4.80 -4.53 -19.85
CA TYR A 348 5.73 -5.18 -18.92
C TYR A 348 5.67 -6.72 -18.90
N LYS A 349 5.18 -7.36 -19.97
CA LYS A 349 5.38 -8.80 -20.28
C LYS A 349 4.84 -9.79 -19.24
N GLY A 350 4.05 -9.32 -18.28
CA GLY A 350 3.62 -10.13 -17.13
C GLY A 350 4.60 -10.15 -15.95
N HIS A 351 5.67 -9.36 -15.98
CA HIS A 351 6.72 -9.38 -14.96
C HIS A 351 6.28 -8.72 -13.65
N SER A 352 6.78 -9.28 -12.54
CA SER A 352 6.61 -8.78 -11.18
C SER A 352 7.77 -7.88 -10.78
N PHE A 353 7.45 -6.72 -10.21
CA PHE A 353 8.39 -5.68 -9.78
C PHE A 353 8.21 -5.41 -8.27
N TRP A 354 8.97 -4.46 -7.72
CA TRP A 354 8.77 -3.91 -6.36
C TRP A 354 7.35 -3.36 -6.13
N ASP A 355 6.61 -3.07 -7.20
CA ASP A 355 5.16 -2.82 -7.25
C ASP A 355 4.36 -3.77 -6.35
N THR A 356 4.72 -5.06 -6.39
CA THR A 356 4.05 -6.10 -5.61
C THR A 356 4.21 -5.82 -4.12
N GLU A 357 5.45 -5.71 -3.65
CA GLU A 357 5.78 -5.55 -2.23
C GLU A 357 5.30 -4.21 -1.66
N MET A 358 5.47 -3.12 -2.40
CA MET A 358 5.30 -1.77 -1.87
C MET A 358 3.87 -1.23 -2.04
N PHE A 359 3.15 -1.65 -3.10
CA PHE A 359 1.86 -1.05 -3.45
C PHE A 359 0.68 -2.01 -3.32
N ILE A 360 0.91 -3.31 -3.54
CA ILE A 360 -0.16 -4.32 -3.63
C ILE A 360 -0.21 -5.18 -2.36
N LEU A 361 0.95 -5.66 -1.90
CA LEU A 361 1.07 -6.55 -0.74
C LEU A 361 0.49 -5.97 0.56
N PRO A 362 0.52 -4.64 0.84
CA PRO A 362 -0.11 -4.12 2.05
C PRO A 362 -1.61 -4.41 2.12
N TYR A 363 -2.32 -4.40 0.98
CA TYR A 363 -3.73 -4.81 0.91
C TYR A 363 -3.88 -6.26 1.39
N PHE A 364 -3.21 -7.21 0.74
CA PHE A 364 -3.33 -8.63 1.10
C PHE A 364 -2.84 -8.90 2.52
N THR A 365 -1.76 -8.25 2.95
CA THR A 365 -1.23 -8.39 4.31
C THR A 365 -2.27 -8.03 5.36
N LEU A 366 -3.12 -7.05 5.06
CA LEU A 366 -4.10 -6.49 6.00
C LEU A 366 -5.54 -6.98 5.74
N THR A 367 -5.82 -7.72 4.66
CA THR A 367 -7.17 -8.27 4.40
C THR A 367 -7.18 -9.79 4.22
N GLU A 368 -6.16 -10.36 3.61
CA GLU A 368 -6.04 -11.78 3.27
C GLU A 368 -4.59 -12.28 3.46
N PRO A 369 -4.08 -12.40 4.72
CA PRO A 369 -2.66 -12.66 4.97
C PRO A 369 -2.11 -13.94 4.30
N GLN A 370 -2.96 -14.93 4.06
CA GLN A 370 -2.55 -16.15 3.35
C GLN A 370 -2.15 -15.86 1.89
N THR A 371 -2.83 -14.95 1.20
CA THR A 371 -2.41 -14.51 -0.14
C THR A 371 -1.09 -13.74 -0.10
N ALA A 372 -0.89 -12.88 0.92
CA ALA A 372 0.39 -12.20 1.11
C ALA A 372 1.53 -13.21 1.34
N ARG A 373 1.27 -14.26 2.15
CA ARG A 373 2.20 -15.37 2.34
C ARG A 373 2.56 -16.04 1.01
N THR A 374 1.58 -16.38 0.17
CA THR A 374 1.80 -17.00 -1.15
C THR A 374 2.74 -16.15 -2.02
N LEU A 375 2.53 -14.84 -2.08
CA LEU A 375 3.36 -13.90 -2.86
C LEU A 375 4.79 -13.79 -2.30
N LEU A 376 4.95 -13.80 -0.98
CA LEU A 376 6.25 -13.77 -0.34
C LEU A 376 6.99 -15.12 -0.43
N GLU A 377 6.27 -16.24 -0.49
CA GLU A 377 6.84 -17.55 -0.82
C GLU A 377 7.31 -17.60 -2.28
N TYR A 378 6.63 -16.91 -3.22
CA TYR A 378 7.16 -16.70 -4.57
C TYR A 378 8.51 -15.96 -4.56
N ARG A 379 8.66 -14.90 -3.75
CA ARG A 379 9.98 -14.26 -3.56
C ARG A 379 11.01 -15.21 -2.95
N TYR A 380 10.63 -16.08 -2.02
CA TYR A 380 11.53 -17.11 -1.51
C TYR A 380 11.97 -18.10 -2.60
N ARG A 381 11.07 -18.52 -3.50
CA ARG A 381 11.43 -19.41 -4.62
C ARG A 381 12.40 -18.75 -5.60
N ASN A 382 12.27 -17.45 -5.83
CA ASN A 382 13.18 -16.66 -6.66
C ASN A 382 14.53 -16.34 -5.98
N LEU A 383 14.73 -16.75 -4.73
CA LEU A 383 15.98 -16.49 -3.99
C LEU A 383 17.20 -17.11 -4.67
N TYR A 384 17.01 -18.21 -5.42
CA TYR A 384 18.06 -18.77 -6.29
C TYR A 384 18.51 -17.76 -7.36
N GLY A 385 17.57 -17.19 -8.11
CA GLY A 385 17.83 -16.17 -9.12
C GLY A 385 18.50 -14.93 -8.52
N ALA A 386 18.06 -14.52 -7.32
CA ALA A 386 18.63 -13.38 -6.61
C ALA A 386 20.11 -13.60 -6.20
N ARG A 387 20.44 -14.79 -5.70
CA ARG A 387 21.83 -15.16 -5.36
C ARG A 387 22.71 -15.28 -6.60
N LYS A 388 22.16 -15.85 -7.68
CA LYS A 388 22.85 -15.94 -8.98
C LYS A 388 23.21 -14.54 -9.48
N LYS A 389 22.24 -13.61 -9.48
CA LYS A 389 22.45 -12.22 -9.89
C LYS A 389 23.51 -11.52 -9.04
N ALA A 390 23.49 -11.68 -7.71
CA ALA A 390 24.51 -11.12 -6.84
C ALA A 390 25.92 -11.64 -7.21
N ALA A 391 26.06 -12.96 -7.35
CA ALA A 391 27.33 -13.60 -7.67
C ALA A 391 27.86 -13.20 -9.06
N GLU A 392 27.00 -13.06 -10.06
CA GLU A 392 27.35 -12.58 -11.41
C GLU A 392 27.91 -11.16 -11.41
N ASN A 393 27.53 -10.35 -10.42
CA ASN A 393 28.05 -8.99 -10.19
C ASN A 393 29.20 -8.95 -9.15
N GLY A 394 29.68 -10.09 -8.68
CA GLY A 394 30.79 -10.17 -7.72
C GLY A 394 30.40 -9.85 -6.27
N TRP A 395 29.11 -9.84 -5.95
CA TRP A 395 28.58 -9.63 -4.60
C TRP A 395 28.17 -10.95 -3.93
N GLU A 396 28.00 -10.89 -2.62
CA GLU A 396 27.46 -12.00 -1.82
C GLU A 396 25.95 -11.81 -1.62
N GLY A 397 25.29 -12.80 -1.03
CA GLY A 397 23.89 -12.67 -0.62
C GLY A 397 22.89 -12.68 -1.79
N ALA A 398 21.74 -12.03 -1.58
CA ALA A 398 20.62 -12.00 -2.51
C ALA A 398 20.39 -10.59 -3.09
N MET A 399 20.67 -10.45 -4.38
CA MET A 399 20.32 -9.29 -5.19
C MET A 399 19.09 -9.64 -6.03
N TYR A 400 17.89 -9.30 -5.56
CA TYR A 400 16.67 -9.65 -6.29
C TYR A 400 16.67 -9.06 -7.70
N PRO A 401 16.15 -9.80 -8.70
CA PRO A 401 15.89 -9.24 -10.01
C PRO A 401 14.95 -8.03 -9.93
N TRP A 402 15.16 -7.04 -10.81
CA TRP A 402 14.24 -5.92 -10.95
C TRP A 402 12.91 -6.39 -11.52
N GLU A 403 12.98 -7.20 -12.57
CA GLU A 403 11.83 -7.90 -13.17
C GLU A 403 11.95 -9.39 -12.88
N CYS A 404 10.91 -9.97 -12.29
CA CYS A 404 10.77 -11.42 -12.08
C CYS A 404 9.63 -12.01 -12.93
N ALA A 405 9.85 -13.20 -13.47
CA ALA A 405 8.86 -13.96 -14.24
C ALA A 405 8.65 -15.35 -13.63
N TRP A 406 9.09 -16.43 -14.29
CA TRP A 406 9.06 -17.76 -13.72
C TRP A 406 10.19 -17.94 -12.67
N ILE A 407 9.95 -18.79 -11.66
CA ILE A 407 10.82 -18.95 -10.46
C ILE A 407 12.29 -19.27 -10.75
N ASP A 408 12.59 -19.80 -11.94
CA ASP A 408 13.94 -20.21 -12.35
C ASP A 408 14.59 -19.28 -13.38
N ASP A 409 13.88 -18.25 -13.86
CA ASP A 409 14.35 -17.38 -14.95
C ASP A 409 15.46 -16.42 -14.47
N GLY A 410 15.41 -15.98 -13.22
CA GLY A 410 16.31 -14.95 -12.70
C GLY A 410 15.94 -13.54 -13.20
N GLU A 411 16.95 -12.75 -13.58
CA GLU A 411 16.74 -11.40 -14.13
C GLU A 411 16.24 -11.45 -15.57
N VAL A 412 15.08 -10.81 -15.79
CA VAL A 412 14.39 -10.81 -17.09
C VAL A 412 14.11 -9.41 -17.62
N THR A 413 14.61 -8.37 -16.95
CA THR A 413 14.53 -6.99 -17.44
C THR A 413 15.16 -6.90 -18.84
N PRO A 414 14.44 -6.39 -19.85
CA PRO A 414 15.00 -6.18 -21.17
C PRO A 414 16.20 -5.23 -21.11
N LEU A 415 17.34 -5.63 -21.68
CA LEU A 415 18.54 -4.78 -21.70
C LEU A 415 18.37 -3.54 -22.59
N TYR A 416 17.44 -3.58 -23.53
CA TYR A 416 17.24 -2.57 -24.55
C TYR A 416 15.76 -2.24 -24.67
N LEU A 417 15.43 -0.94 -24.63
CA LEU A 417 14.06 -0.43 -24.73
C LEU A 417 14.04 0.85 -25.56
N GLY A 418 13.05 1.00 -26.42
CA GLY A 418 12.80 2.25 -27.14
C GLY A 418 13.96 2.75 -28.01
N THR A 419 13.99 4.05 -28.26
CA THR A 419 14.98 4.73 -29.09
C THR A 419 15.43 6.00 -28.39
N ASP A 420 16.74 6.23 -28.35
CA ASP A 420 17.31 7.49 -27.88
C ASP A 420 16.96 8.60 -28.88
N VAL A 421 16.23 9.62 -28.42
CA VAL A 421 15.67 10.67 -29.27
C VAL A 421 16.71 11.62 -29.87
N VAL A 422 17.93 11.64 -29.34
CA VAL A 422 19.04 12.48 -29.84
C VAL A 422 19.86 11.75 -30.90
N THR A 423 20.14 10.47 -30.67
CA THR A 423 21.08 9.67 -31.46
C THR A 423 20.40 8.70 -32.43
N GLY A 424 19.12 8.39 -32.20
CA GLY A 424 18.37 7.38 -32.96
C GLY A 424 18.80 5.93 -32.68
N LYS A 425 19.68 5.69 -31.70
CA LYS A 425 20.13 4.35 -31.31
C LYS A 425 19.15 3.71 -30.34
N VAL A 426 19.14 2.38 -30.28
CA VAL A 426 18.41 1.66 -29.24
C VAL A 426 18.96 2.06 -27.87
N GLN A 427 18.08 2.43 -26.95
CA GLN A 427 18.47 2.85 -25.61
C GLN A 427 18.64 1.63 -24.70
N LYS A 428 19.67 1.65 -23.86
CA LYS A 428 19.91 0.61 -22.87
C LYS A 428 19.03 0.87 -21.64
N CYS A 429 18.31 -0.14 -21.18
CA CYS A 429 17.59 -0.10 -19.91
C CYS A 429 18.54 -0.55 -18.80
N LEU A 430 18.74 0.31 -17.79
CA LEU A 430 19.73 0.08 -16.73
C LEU A 430 19.12 -0.41 -15.43
N THR A 431 17.78 -0.40 -15.30
CA THR A 431 17.07 -0.74 -14.05
C THR A 431 17.43 -2.14 -13.56
N GLY A 432 17.40 -3.14 -14.45
CA GLY A 432 17.83 -4.51 -14.15
C GLY A 432 19.28 -4.65 -13.71
N LEU A 433 20.14 -3.67 -14.02
CA LEU A 433 21.56 -3.67 -13.66
C LEU A 433 21.85 -2.91 -12.36
N ILE A 434 21.26 -1.72 -12.18
CA ILE A 434 21.67 -0.76 -11.14
C ILE A 434 20.54 -0.25 -10.22
N GLU A 435 19.29 -0.70 -10.40
CA GLU A 435 18.17 -0.37 -9.49
C GLU A 435 18.04 -1.41 -8.38
N HIS A 436 18.93 -1.31 -7.38
CA HIS A 436 19.17 -2.39 -6.40
C HIS A 436 18.21 -2.39 -5.21
N HIS A 437 17.42 -1.33 -5.02
CA HIS A 437 16.62 -1.13 -3.82
C HIS A 437 15.57 -2.24 -3.59
N ILE A 438 15.13 -2.92 -4.66
CA ILE A 438 14.18 -4.06 -4.60
C ILE A 438 14.58 -5.14 -3.58
N SER A 439 15.88 -5.39 -3.37
CA SER A 439 16.34 -6.33 -2.34
C SER A 439 15.97 -5.89 -0.92
N ALA A 440 16.06 -4.60 -0.62
CA ALA A 440 15.63 -4.06 0.67
C ALA A 440 14.09 -3.97 0.76
N ASP A 441 13.40 -3.67 -0.34
CA ASP A 441 11.94 -3.62 -0.38
C ASP A 441 11.31 -4.98 -0.05
N VAL A 442 11.86 -6.07 -0.61
CA VAL A 442 11.43 -7.44 -0.29
C VAL A 442 11.64 -7.76 1.19
N ALA A 443 12.80 -7.41 1.76
CA ALA A 443 13.06 -7.61 3.19
C ALA A 443 12.12 -6.79 4.08
N TYR A 444 11.83 -5.55 3.69
CA TYR A 444 10.87 -4.68 4.37
C TYR A 444 9.46 -5.30 4.33
N ALA A 445 9.00 -5.73 3.15
CA ALA A 445 7.70 -6.36 2.98
C ALA A 445 7.53 -7.65 3.79
N VAL A 446 8.56 -8.50 3.83
CA VAL A 446 8.59 -9.70 4.69
C VAL A 446 8.38 -9.33 6.16
N TRP A 447 9.07 -8.29 6.64
CA TRP A 447 8.94 -7.85 8.03
C TRP A 447 7.55 -7.25 8.30
N GLN A 448 7.04 -6.41 7.41
CA GLN A 448 5.71 -5.83 7.55
C GLN A 448 4.62 -6.92 7.57
N TYR A 449 4.76 -7.95 6.72
CA TYR A 449 3.89 -9.12 6.75
C TYR A 449 3.92 -9.80 8.12
N TYR A 450 5.10 -10.11 8.66
CA TYR A 450 5.22 -10.75 9.98
C TYR A 450 4.65 -9.88 11.11
N GLN A 451 4.90 -8.57 11.06
CA GLN A 451 4.36 -7.62 12.02
C GLN A 451 2.83 -7.62 12.00
N ALA A 452 2.20 -7.75 10.83
CA ALA A 452 0.75 -7.82 10.71
C ALA A 452 0.16 -9.20 11.02
N SER A 453 0.76 -10.28 10.53
CA SER A 453 0.20 -11.65 10.61
C SER A 453 0.59 -12.37 11.89
N GLY A 454 1.81 -12.16 12.39
CA GLY A 454 2.42 -12.99 13.44
C GLY A 454 2.78 -14.41 12.96
N ASP A 455 2.89 -14.63 11.65
CA ASP A 455 3.16 -15.95 11.06
C ASP A 455 4.61 -16.39 11.28
N GLN A 456 4.84 -17.02 12.43
CA GLN A 456 6.15 -17.53 12.81
C GLN A 456 6.61 -18.70 11.92
N ASP A 457 5.69 -19.53 11.42
CA ASP A 457 6.03 -20.64 10.53
C ASP A 457 6.63 -20.11 9.21
N TYR A 458 6.05 -19.05 8.64
CA TYR A 458 6.64 -18.40 7.48
C TYR A 458 8.04 -17.86 7.76
N MET A 459 8.24 -17.18 8.90
CA MET A 459 9.57 -16.64 9.26
C MET A 459 10.61 -17.74 9.44
N ASP A 460 10.25 -18.80 10.16
CA ASP A 460 11.10 -19.94 10.46
C ASP A 460 11.49 -20.72 9.20
N ARG A 461 10.63 -20.76 8.17
CA ARG A 461 10.89 -21.50 6.93
C ARG A 461 11.50 -20.66 5.82
N TYR A 462 11.18 -19.37 5.77
CA TYR A 462 11.43 -18.52 4.60
C TYR A 462 11.91 -17.12 4.97
N GLY A 463 11.16 -16.41 5.81
CA GLY A 463 11.32 -14.97 6.01
C GLY A 463 12.68 -14.57 6.58
N TYR A 464 13.18 -15.28 7.59
CA TYR A 464 14.50 -14.99 8.15
C TYR A 464 15.61 -15.16 7.12
N GLU A 465 15.55 -16.21 6.30
CA GLU A 465 16.57 -16.43 5.27
C GLU A 465 16.59 -15.28 4.27
N ILE A 466 15.44 -14.81 3.79
CA ILE A 466 15.37 -13.66 2.85
C ILE A 466 16.03 -12.41 3.45
N ILE A 467 15.69 -12.06 4.70
CA ILE A 467 16.21 -10.86 5.36
C ILE A 467 17.74 -10.96 5.52
N LEU A 468 18.24 -12.10 6.02
CA LEU A 468 19.68 -12.28 6.24
C LEU A 468 20.47 -12.29 4.92
N ASP A 469 19.94 -12.91 3.86
CA ASP A 469 20.60 -12.99 2.56
C ASP A 469 20.68 -11.64 1.85
N THR A 470 19.61 -10.86 1.93
CA THR A 470 19.58 -9.49 1.36
C THR A 470 20.44 -8.52 2.19
N ALA A 471 20.53 -8.68 3.52
CA ALA A 471 21.47 -7.93 4.34
C ALA A 471 22.93 -8.30 4.04
N LEU A 472 23.23 -9.59 3.78
CA LEU A 472 24.54 -10.03 3.30
C LEU A 472 24.89 -9.35 1.97
N PHE A 473 23.93 -9.28 1.04
CA PHE A 473 24.10 -8.52 -0.21
C PHE A 473 24.48 -7.07 0.04
N TRP A 474 23.69 -6.31 0.80
CA TRP A 474 24.01 -4.91 1.11
C TRP A 474 25.39 -4.76 1.74
N SER A 475 25.73 -5.61 2.70
CA SER A 475 27.04 -5.59 3.36
C SER A 475 28.21 -5.93 2.41
N SER A 476 27.97 -6.58 1.27
CA SER A 476 28.96 -6.84 0.24
C SER A 476 29.00 -5.78 -0.86
N ARG A 477 27.87 -5.09 -1.07
CA ARG A 477 27.68 -4.04 -2.06
C ARG A 477 28.33 -2.70 -1.69
N LEU A 478 28.48 -2.43 -0.38
CA LEU A 478 29.04 -1.16 0.09
C LEU A 478 30.51 -0.96 -0.33
N GLU A 479 30.82 0.25 -0.75
CA GLU A 479 32.15 0.68 -1.18
C GLU A 479 32.80 1.60 -0.13
N TRP A 480 34.08 1.37 0.19
CA TRP A 480 34.79 2.17 1.21
C TRP A 480 35.36 3.45 0.59
N ASN A 481 35.04 4.61 1.19
CA ASN A 481 35.61 5.90 0.84
C ASN A 481 36.64 6.35 1.88
N GLU A 482 37.92 6.12 1.58
CA GLU A 482 39.06 6.51 2.43
C GLU A 482 39.10 8.01 2.78
N LYS A 483 38.57 8.88 1.90
CA LYS A 483 38.62 10.33 2.11
C LYS A 483 37.51 10.82 3.05
N LYS A 484 36.34 10.19 2.98
CA LYS A 484 35.18 10.51 3.80
C LYS A 484 35.11 9.66 5.09
N ASP A 485 35.97 8.65 5.22
CA ASP A 485 35.96 7.66 6.31
C ASP A 485 34.58 7.00 6.48
N CYS A 486 33.91 6.70 5.36
CA CYS A 486 32.57 6.13 5.33
C CYS A 486 32.41 5.08 4.22
N TYR A 487 31.39 4.24 4.36
CA TYR A 487 30.89 3.39 3.29
C TYR A 487 29.83 4.12 2.47
N GLU A 488 29.80 3.85 1.17
CA GLU A 488 28.89 4.45 0.20
C GLU A 488 28.21 3.38 -0.65
N ILE A 489 27.12 3.77 -1.30
CA ILE A 489 26.47 2.99 -2.38
C ILE A 489 26.50 3.87 -3.62
N LEU A 490 27.42 3.56 -4.53
CA LEU A 490 27.72 4.35 -5.72
C LEU A 490 27.06 3.74 -6.96
N ASP A 491 26.85 4.51 -8.03
CA ASP A 491 26.37 4.02 -9.33
C ASP A 491 25.07 3.18 -9.25
N VAL A 492 23.99 3.80 -8.76
CA VAL A 492 22.67 3.18 -8.64
C VAL A 492 21.59 3.98 -9.36
N ILE A 493 20.41 3.36 -9.48
CA ILE A 493 19.12 4.01 -9.71
C ILE A 493 18.31 3.87 -8.41
N GLY A 494 17.73 4.97 -7.95
CA GLY A 494 16.68 4.96 -6.90
C GLY A 494 15.29 4.92 -7.54
N PRO A 495 14.21 4.96 -6.76
CA PRO A 495 12.85 4.97 -7.30
C PRO A 495 12.60 6.04 -8.39
N ASP A 496 13.33 7.17 -8.37
CA ASP A 496 13.34 8.11 -9.48
C ASP A 496 14.22 7.62 -10.65
N GLU A 497 13.65 6.80 -11.53
CA GLU A 497 14.34 6.24 -12.71
C GLU A 497 14.85 7.31 -13.71
N TYR A 498 14.53 8.60 -13.55
CA TYR A 498 15.15 9.67 -14.35
C TYR A 498 16.56 10.02 -13.87
N LYS A 499 17.06 9.35 -12.83
CA LYS A 499 18.36 9.58 -12.22
C LYS A 499 19.16 8.28 -12.24
N GLU A 500 19.80 8.04 -13.38
CA GLU A 500 20.74 6.94 -13.57
C GLU A 500 22.16 7.32 -13.14
N HIS A 501 22.97 6.33 -12.76
CA HIS A 501 24.37 6.51 -12.37
C HIS A 501 24.55 7.52 -11.23
N VAL A 502 23.66 7.49 -10.24
CA VAL A 502 23.72 8.38 -9.08
C VAL A 502 24.37 7.71 -7.88
N ASP A 503 24.95 8.53 -7.01
CA ASP A 503 25.61 8.05 -5.80
C ASP A 503 24.76 8.39 -4.57
N ASN A 504 24.79 7.48 -3.60
CA ASN A 504 24.19 7.66 -2.27
C ASN A 504 22.72 8.09 -2.34
N ASN A 505 21.92 7.40 -3.17
CA ASN A 505 20.48 7.65 -3.20
C ASN A 505 19.88 7.48 -1.80
N ALA A 506 19.15 8.49 -1.32
CA ALA A 506 18.64 8.52 0.05
C ALA A 506 17.73 7.33 0.34
N TYR A 507 16.77 7.01 -0.55
CA TYR A 507 15.90 5.86 -0.38
C TYR A 507 16.71 4.56 -0.27
N THR A 508 17.60 4.30 -1.23
CA THR A 508 18.43 3.09 -1.28
C THR A 508 19.34 2.95 -0.05
N ASN A 509 20.04 4.01 0.35
CA ASN A 509 20.97 3.96 1.48
C ASN A 509 20.24 3.69 2.81
N TYR A 510 19.12 4.37 3.05
CA TYR A 510 18.33 4.14 4.27
C TYR A 510 17.68 2.75 4.27
N MET A 511 17.14 2.28 3.14
CA MET A 511 16.55 0.94 3.05
C MET A 511 17.59 -0.17 3.21
N ALA A 512 18.81 0.02 2.69
CA ALA A 512 19.94 -0.87 2.92
C ALA A 512 20.33 -0.92 4.42
N ASP A 513 20.43 0.24 5.08
CA ASP A 513 20.70 0.32 6.51
C ASP A 513 19.64 -0.38 7.35
N TYR A 514 18.36 -0.13 7.04
CA TYR A 514 17.22 -0.76 7.71
C TYR A 514 17.26 -2.28 7.59
N ASN A 515 17.56 -2.81 6.41
CA ASN A 515 17.66 -4.25 6.22
C ASN A 515 18.81 -4.85 7.05
N MET A 516 19.99 -4.21 7.03
CA MET A 516 21.13 -4.65 7.84
C MET A 516 20.84 -4.55 9.35
N GLU A 517 20.13 -3.52 9.81
CA GLU A 517 19.67 -3.42 11.20
C GLU A 517 18.74 -4.56 11.58
N LEU A 518 17.78 -4.84 10.71
CA LEU A 518 16.78 -5.85 10.96
C LEU A 518 17.44 -7.23 11.07
N ALA A 519 18.36 -7.54 10.15
CA ALA A 519 19.15 -8.76 10.17
C ALA A 519 19.97 -8.90 11.47
N GLU A 520 20.66 -7.84 11.89
CA GLU A 520 21.40 -7.80 13.16
C GLU A 520 20.49 -8.14 14.35
N ARG A 521 19.36 -7.45 14.47
CA ARG A 521 18.39 -7.68 15.55
C ARG A 521 17.84 -9.10 15.56
N ILE A 522 17.55 -9.66 14.39
CA ILE A 522 17.08 -11.05 14.26
C ILE A 522 18.16 -12.02 14.72
N MET A 523 19.41 -11.88 14.26
CA MET A 523 20.50 -12.78 14.66
C MET A 523 20.83 -12.70 16.15
N GLU A 524 20.62 -11.54 16.80
CA GLU A 524 20.80 -11.39 18.25
C GLU A 524 19.65 -12.00 19.08
N ALA A 525 18.42 -11.97 18.56
CA ALA A 525 17.23 -12.46 19.26
C ALA A 525 17.01 -13.97 19.07
N LEU A 526 17.19 -14.47 17.84
CA LEU A 526 16.82 -15.81 17.42
C LEU A 526 17.48 -16.94 18.26
N PRO A 527 18.75 -16.86 18.69
CA PRO A 527 19.34 -17.88 19.57
C PRO A 527 18.60 -18.07 20.90
N LYS A 528 17.89 -17.03 21.38
CA LYS A 528 17.09 -17.05 22.61
C LYS A 528 15.65 -17.51 22.37
N GLU A 529 15.13 -17.25 21.17
CA GLU A 529 13.72 -17.48 20.81
C GLU A 529 13.50 -18.86 20.17
N ASN A 530 14.36 -19.28 19.25
CA ASN A 530 14.26 -20.55 18.54
C ASN A 530 15.64 -21.09 18.14
N LYS A 531 16.19 -21.98 18.97
CA LYS A 531 17.55 -22.54 18.80
C LYS A 531 17.70 -23.37 17.51
N GLU A 532 16.70 -24.13 17.12
CA GLU A 532 16.80 -25.00 15.93
C GLU A 532 16.95 -24.17 14.65
N VAL A 533 16.09 -23.16 14.49
CA VAL A 533 16.15 -22.24 13.34
C VAL A 533 17.44 -21.42 13.38
N SER A 534 17.84 -20.97 14.57
CA SER A 534 19.11 -20.28 14.77
C SER A 534 20.31 -21.12 14.32
N ASP A 535 20.44 -22.37 14.78
CA ASP A 535 21.58 -23.23 14.45
C ASP A 535 21.65 -23.50 12.93
N ARG A 536 20.50 -23.67 12.27
CA ARG A 536 20.44 -23.85 10.81
C ARG A 536 20.88 -22.61 10.04
N LEU A 537 20.41 -21.43 10.44
CA LEU A 537 20.75 -20.17 9.78
C LEU A 537 22.19 -19.75 10.09
N ASP A 538 22.68 -20.00 11.30
CA ASP A 538 24.06 -19.73 11.71
C ASP A 538 25.07 -20.57 10.90
N GLN A 539 24.75 -21.83 10.59
CA GLN A 539 25.57 -22.64 9.68
C GLN A 539 25.74 -22.03 8.29
N LYS A 540 24.75 -21.26 7.83
CA LYS A 540 24.74 -20.64 6.50
C LYS A 540 25.36 -19.25 6.50
N PHE A 541 25.03 -18.42 7.49
CA PHE A 541 25.36 -17.00 7.52
C PHE A 541 26.48 -16.65 8.49
N HIS A 542 26.88 -17.57 9.37
CA HIS A 542 27.90 -17.37 10.40
C HIS A 542 27.63 -16.11 11.22
N PHE A 543 26.63 -16.18 12.10
CA PHE A 543 26.01 -15.03 12.79
C PHE A 543 27.04 -14.11 13.42
N ASP A 544 27.99 -14.63 14.21
CA ASP A 544 29.00 -13.80 14.88
C ASP A 544 29.79 -12.93 13.88
N ARG A 545 30.19 -13.52 12.74
CA ARG A 545 30.95 -12.82 11.70
C ARG A 545 30.07 -11.83 10.96
N LEU A 546 28.84 -12.21 10.64
CA LEU A 546 27.92 -11.33 9.91
C LEU A 546 27.50 -10.15 10.79
N ILE A 547 27.10 -10.36 12.05
CA ILE A 547 26.78 -9.30 13.01
C ILE A 547 27.93 -8.29 13.10
N GLN A 548 29.17 -8.76 13.27
CA GLN A 548 30.33 -7.87 13.34
C GLN A 548 30.47 -7.05 12.05
N ARG A 549 30.40 -7.69 10.88
CA ARG A 549 30.47 -7.02 9.58
C ARG A 549 29.36 -5.98 9.40
N LEU A 550 28.12 -6.31 9.79
CA LEU A 550 26.98 -5.41 9.68
C LEU A 550 27.17 -4.19 10.58
N LYS A 551 27.54 -4.39 11.85
CA LYS A 551 27.80 -3.29 12.81
C LYS A 551 28.89 -2.34 12.31
N GLU A 552 30.04 -2.89 11.93
CA GLU A 552 31.19 -2.10 11.43
C GLU A 552 30.84 -1.28 10.18
N LYS A 553 30.05 -1.87 9.27
CA LYS A 553 29.66 -1.22 8.03
C LYS A 553 28.57 -0.17 8.21
N ARG A 554 27.54 -0.47 9.02
CA ARG A 554 26.43 0.44 9.30
C ARG A 554 26.87 1.69 10.05
N GLU A 555 27.74 1.54 11.06
CA GLU A 555 28.26 2.69 11.84
C GLU A 555 28.94 3.73 10.94
N LYS A 556 29.50 3.28 9.82
CA LYS A 556 30.18 4.12 8.84
C LYS A 556 29.41 4.29 7.53
N LEU A 557 28.19 3.79 7.38
CA LEU A 557 27.41 3.96 6.15
C LEU A 557 26.97 5.41 6.02
N TYR A 558 27.23 6.02 4.87
CA TYR A 558 26.75 7.36 4.58
C TYR A 558 25.23 7.36 4.39
N LEU A 559 24.54 8.08 5.25
CA LEU A 559 23.10 8.32 5.19
C LEU A 559 22.87 9.81 4.91
N PRO A 560 22.21 10.17 3.78
CA PRO A 560 21.94 11.57 3.46
C PRO A 560 21.12 12.27 4.55
N VAL A 561 21.66 13.36 5.09
CA VAL A 561 21.01 14.18 6.13
C VAL A 561 20.48 15.50 5.55
N PRO A 562 19.51 16.16 6.19
CA PRO A 562 19.03 17.47 5.76
C PRO A 562 20.19 18.50 5.67
N GLY A 563 20.28 19.19 4.53
CA GLY A 563 21.25 20.28 4.33
C GLY A 563 20.86 21.55 5.09
N GLY A 564 21.62 22.64 4.90
CA GLY A 564 21.36 23.93 5.58
C GLY A 564 20.00 24.57 5.24
N ASN A 565 19.36 24.15 4.14
CA ASN A 565 18.00 24.54 3.75
C ASN A 565 16.90 23.62 4.35
N GLY A 566 17.28 22.58 5.08
CA GLY A 566 16.38 21.58 5.65
C GLY A 566 15.86 20.53 4.67
N ILE A 567 16.45 20.42 3.47
CA ILE A 567 16.12 19.42 2.44
C ILE A 567 17.10 18.26 2.53
N VAL A 568 16.59 17.03 2.56
CA VAL A 568 17.39 15.81 2.41
C VAL A 568 17.70 15.63 0.94
N PRO A 569 18.97 15.62 0.50
CA PRO A 569 19.31 15.44 -0.89
C PRO A 569 18.95 14.02 -1.35
N GLN A 570 18.26 13.91 -2.49
CA GLN A 570 17.87 12.61 -3.06
C GLN A 570 19.10 11.77 -3.43
N THR A 571 20.16 12.42 -3.91
CA THR A 571 21.46 11.83 -4.26
C THR A 571 22.56 12.86 -4.01
N ASP A 572 23.83 12.46 -4.03
CA ASP A 572 24.98 13.38 -3.90
C ASP A 572 24.94 14.50 -4.96
N GLN A 573 24.41 14.20 -6.15
CA GLN A 573 24.39 15.11 -7.30
C GLN A 573 23.13 16.00 -7.37
N TYR A 574 22.01 15.59 -6.77
CA TYR A 574 20.68 16.17 -7.08
C TYR A 574 20.62 17.69 -6.88
N MET A 575 21.22 18.21 -5.81
CA MET A 575 21.18 19.64 -5.47
C MET A 575 22.02 20.51 -6.43
N SER A 576 22.85 19.91 -7.27
CA SER A 576 23.67 20.59 -8.27
C SER A 576 23.09 20.56 -9.69
N LEU A 577 21.95 19.88 -9.88
CA LEU A 577 21.30 19.73 -11.19
C LEU A 577 20.71 21.05 -11.70
N GLU A 578 20.59 21.16 -13.02
CA GLU A 578 20.05 22.35 -13.68
C GLU A 578 18.52 22.43 -13.46
N PRO A 579 17.98 23.55 -12.94
CA PRO A 579 16.54 23.74 -12.84
C PRO A 579 15.86 23.77 -14.20
N ILE A 580 14.66 23.18 -14.30
CA ILE A 580 13.82 23.18 -15.48
C ILE A 580 12.39 23.65 -15.13
N ASP A 581 11.74 24.34 -16.07
CA ASP A 581 10.32 24.65 -15.98
C ASP A 581 9.49 23.44 -16.39
N LEU A 582 8.82 22.82 -15.41
CA LEU A 582 7.98 21.63 -15.63
C LEU A 582 6.52 21.97 -15.98
N ALA A 583 6.12 23.25 -15.92
CA ALA A 583 4.74 23.65 -16.17
C ALA A 583 4.19 23.17 -17.53
N PRO A 584 4.95 23.23 -18.65
CA PRO A 584 4.47 22.71 -19.94
C PRO A 584 4.17 21.21 -19.92
N TYR A 585 5.02 20.42 -19.25
CA TYR A 585 4.87 18.97 -19.16
C TYR A 585 3.70 18.59 -18.25
N LYS A 586 3.62 19.19 -17.05
CA LYS A 586 2.50 19.00 -16.10
C LYS A 586 1.16 19.39 -16.73
N ALA A 587 1.10 20.45 -17.54
CA ALA A 587 -0.12 20.90 -18.22
C ALA A 587 -0.52 20.05 -19.43
N SER A 588 0.42 19.30 -20.04
CA SER A 588 0.15 18.54 -21.26
C SER A 588 -0.75 17.33 -21.06
N GLY A 589 -0.79 16.78 -19.83
CA GLY A 589 -1.45 15.52 -19.50
C GLY A 589 -0.82 14.27 -20.16
N LYS A 590 0.30 14.42 -20.86
CA LYS A 590 1.03 13.32 -21.50
C LYS A 590 2.03 12.72 -20.53
N VAL A 591 1.84 11.45 -20.20
CA VAL A 591 2.80 10.65 -19.44
C VAL A 591 4.05 10.42 -20.28
N LEU A 592 5.23 10.57 -19.67
CA LEU A 592 6.54 10.48 -20.31
C LEU A 592 6.75 11.51 -21.45
N GLY A 593 5.97 12.60 -21.46
CA GLY A 593 6.04 13.62 -22.51
C GLY A 593 7.41 14.29 -22.63
N ILE A 594 8.16 14.36 -21.52
CA ILE A 594 9.51 14.94 -21.47
C ILE A 594 10.54 14.18 -22.32
N HIS A 595 10.33 12.88 -22.55
CA HIS A 595 11.20 12.06 -23.41
C HIS A 595 11.17 12.47 -24.87
N GLN A 596 10.20 13.30 -25.29
CA GLN A 596 10.17 13.84 -26.66
C GLN A 596 11.21 14.95 -26.86
N ASP A 597 11.63 15.60 -25.78
CA ASP A 597 12.54 16.75 -25.82
C ASP A 597 13.94 16.39 -25.31
N TYR A 598 14.06 15.38 -24.43
CA TYR A 598 15.32 15.00 -23.78
C TYR A 598 15.53 13.49 -23.79
N ASN A 599 16.78 13.05 -23.99
CA ASN A 599 17.18 11.67 -23.69
C ASN A 599 17.56 11.51 -22.21
N MET A 600 17.82 10.27 -21.77
CA MET A 600 18.16 9.98 -20.35
C MET A 600 19.39 10.74 -19.86
N GLU A 601 20.44 10.87 -20.69
CA GLU A 601 21.66 11.58 -20.31
C GLU A 601 21.38 13.07 -20.02
N GLN A 602 20.52 13.69 -20.83
CA GLN A 602 20.08 15.07 -20.60
C GLN A 602 19.19 15.17 -19.37
N MET A 603 18.20 14.28 -19.21
CA MET A 603 17.31 14.28 -18.03
C MET A 603 18.04 14.04 -16.72
N GLY A 604 19.11 13.25 -16.73
CA GLY A 604 19.98 13.04 -15.57
C GLY A 604 20.66 14.32 -15.07
N LYS A 605 20.80 15.34 -15.94
CA LYS A 605 21.40 16.64 -15.61
C LYS A 605 20.36 17.69 -15.16
N LEU A 606 19.07 17.37 -15.30
CA LEU A 606 17.96 18.27 -14.99
C LEU A 606 17.31 17.91 -13.65
N MET A 607 16.88 18.93 -12.91
CA MET A 607 16.15 18.81 -11.65
C MET A 607 14.66 18.47 -11.92
N VAL A 608 14.44 17.25 -12.39
CA VAL A 608 13.13 16.65 -12.70
C VAL A 608 13.10 15.21 -12.21
N SER A 609 11.96 14.79 -11.67
CA SER A 609 11.76 13.45 -11.10
C SER A 609 10.55 12.77 -11.72
N LYS A 610 10.67 11.46 -11.99
CA LYS A 610 9.61 10.61 -12.55
C LYS A 610 8.50 10.37 -11.53
N GLN A 611 8.89 10.03 -10.30
CA GLN A 611 8.01 9.53 -9.25
C GLN A 611 8.57 9.83 -7.84
N ALA A 612 7.89 9.33 -6.80
CA ALA A 612 8.33 9.52 -5.41
C ALA A 612 9.61 8.72 -5.13
N ASP A 613 10.64 9.40 -4.61
CA ASP A 613 11.93 8.79 -4.19
C ASP A 613 12.23 9.14 -2.73
N THR A 614 12.73 10.35 -2.45
CA THR A 614 12.87 10.83 -1.05
C THR A 614 11.50 10.97 -0.36
N VAL A 615 10.46 11.27 -1.13
CA VAL A 615 9.07 11.24 -0.66
C VAL A 615 8.63 9.80 -0.32
N MET A 616 9.07 8.80 -1.09
CA MET A 616 8.78 7.39 -0.78
C MET A 616 9.45 6.94 0.52
N LEU A 617 10.66 7.46 0.81
CA LEU A 617 11.36 7.20 2.07
C LEU A 617 10.53 7.62 3.29
N ASP A 618 9.88 8.80 3.24
CA ASP A 618 9.00 9.28 4.33
C ASP A 618 7.76 8.39 4.53
N PHE A 619 7.30 7.68 3.49
CA PHE A 619 6.19 6.74 3.59
C PHE A 619 6.60 5.44 4.29
N VAL A 620 7.76 4.88 3.93
CA VAL A 620 8.25 3.61 4.49
C VAL A 620 8.90 3.76 5.87
N MET A 621 9.48 4.93 6.16
CA MET A 621 10.11 5.29 7.43
C MET A 621 9.51 6.58 8.01
N PRO A 622 8.25 6.55 8.50
CA PRO A 622 7.53 7.74 8.93
C PRO A 622 8.17 8.49 10.10
N ASP A 623 9.03 7.82 10.88
CA ASP A 623 9.65 8.37 12.08
C ASP A 623 11.09 8.87 11.83
N LEU A 624 11.58 8.81 10.60
CA LEU A 624 12.98 9.11 10.27
C LEU A 624 13.33 10.60 10.40
N PHE A 625 12.47 11.47 9.86
CA PHE A 625 12.69 12.91 9.85
C PHE A 625 11.60 13.67 10.60
N SER A 626 11.95 14.86 11.10
CA SER A 626 11.00 15.77 11.73
C SER A 626 9.87 16.15 10.77
N LEU A 627 8.66 16.41 11.29
CA LEU A 627 7.53 16.85 10.46
C LEU A 627 7.86 18.07 9.60
N GLU A 628 8.67 19.01 10.12
CA GLU A 628 9.10 20.18 9.36
C GLU A 628 9.98 19.79 8.16
N THR A 629 10.99 18.95 8.37
CA THR A 629 11.86 18.41 7.32
C THR A 629 11.03 17.68 6.26
N LYS A 630 10.15 16.78 6.68
CA LYS A 630 9.26 16.02 5.78
C LYS A 630 8.39 16.93 4.92
N ARG A 631 7.79 17.97 5.51
CA ARG A 631 7.00 18.97 4.76
C ARG A 631 7.84 19.74 3.75
N LYS A 632 9.07 20.14 4.12
CA LYS A 632 9.98 20.84 3.21
C LYS A 632 10.41 19.93 2.05
N ASN A 633 10.80 18.69 2.34
CA ASN A 633 11.12 17.68 1.33
C ASN A 633 9.94 17.47 0.38
N PHE A 634 8.76 17.23 0.92
CA PHE A 634 7.55 16.99 0.14
C PHE A 634 7.26 18.12 -0.84
N ILE A 635 7.24 19.38 -0.38
CA ILE A 635 6.99 20.54 -1.26
C ILE A 635 8.09 20.68 -2.31
N PHE A 636 9.35 20.50 -1.90
CA PHE A 636 10.49 20.62 -2.81
C PHE A 636 10.45 19.58 -3.94
N TYR A 637 10.23 18.31 -3.60
CA TYR A 637 10.24 17.23 -4.57
C TYR A 637 8.95 17.12 -5.38
N GLU A 638 7.77 17.44 -4.82
CA GLU A 638 6.51 17.47 -5.58
C GLU A 638 6.59 18.51 -6.72
N ASP A 639 7.19 19.67 -6.46
CA ASP A 639 7.41 20.69 -7.50
C ASP A 639 8.23 20.14 -8.68
N LYS A 640 9.16 19.21 -8.41
CA LYS A 640 10.05 18.58 -9.41
C LYS A 640 9.52 17.27 -9.99
N THR A 641 8.40 16.77 -9.49
CA THR A 641 7.86 15.46 -9.90
C THR A 641 6.84 15.61 -11.01
N LEU A 642 7.00 14.87 -12.12
CA LEU A 642 6.03 14.84 -13.23
C LEU A 642 4.87 13.85 -13.00
N HIS A 643 5.04 12.92 -12.06
CA HIS A 643 4.10 11.81 -11.83
C HIS A 643 3.85 10.98 -13.11
N ASP A 644 4.95 10.74 -13.84
CA ASP A 644 4.96 9.93 -15.07
C ASP A 644 4.83 8.44 -14.78
N SER A 645 5.02 8.05 -13.53
CA SER A 645 4.66 6.73 -13.03
C SER A 645 3.33 6.73 -12.31
N SER A 646 2.55 5.66 -12.54
CA SER A 646 1.30 5.43 -11.83
C SER A 646 1.47 5.23 -10.32
N LEU A 647 2.67 4.86 -9.86
CA LEU A 647 3.04 4.66 -8.47
C LEU A 647 3.07 5.97 -7.66
N SER A 648 3.25 7.11 -8.33
CA SER A 648 3.62 8.35 -7.65
C SER A 648 2.47 8.98 -6.87
N ARG A 649 1.28 9.07 -7.46
CA ARG A 649 0.17 9.89 -6.92
C ARG A 649 -0.41 9.35 -5.62
N CYS A 650 -0.51 8.03 -5.47
CA CYS A 650 -1.09 7.43 -4.27
C CYS A 650 -0.23 7.69 -3.02
N VAL A 651 1.09 7.60 -3.12
CA VAL A 651 2.02 7.90 -2.01
C VAL A 651 1.97 9.39 -1.67
N HIS A 652 1.95 10.26 -2.68
CA HIS A 652 1.79 11.70 -2.46
C HIS A 652 0.46 12.03 -1.78
N ALA A 653 -0.64 11.34 -2.12
CA ALA A 653 -1.93 11.50 -1.46
C ALA A 653 -1.86 11.14 0.03
N VAL A 654 -1.23 10.01 0.36
CA VAL A 654 -1.04 9.56 1.75
C VAL A 654 -0.24 10.60 2.55
N LEU A 655 0.92 11.03 2.03
CA LEU A 655 1.81 11.92 2.77
C LEU A 655 1.30 13.36 2.85
N ALA A 656 0.65 13.87 1.79
CA ALA A 656 -0.06 15.14 1.86
C ALA A 656 -1.11 15.12 2.98
N ASN A 657 -1.83 14.02 3.16
CA ASN A 657 -2.80 13.86 4.25
C ASN A 657 -2.11 13.86 5.63
N ASP A 658 -1.01 13.11 5.78
CA ASP A 658 -0.22 13.07 7.00
C ASP A 658 0.27 14.48 7.39
N TYR A 659 0.65 15.29 6.41
CA TYR A 659 1.18 16.64 6.59
C TYR A 659 0.10 17.74 6.69
N GLY A 660 -1.18 17.39 6.62
CA GLY A 660 -2.30 18.34 6.73
C GLY A 660 -2.51 19.21 5.48
N MET A 661 -2.11 18.72 4.31
CA MET A 661 -2.36 19.34 3.01
C MET A 661 -3.62 18.74 2.38
N GLU A 662 -4.77 18.95 3.04
CA GLU A 662 -6.02 18.24 2.75
C GLU A 662 -6.47 18.29 1.28
N ASP A 663 -6.47 19.48 0.67
CA ASP A 663 -6.95 19.65 -0.70
C ASP A 663 -6.02 18.96 -1.70
N MET A 664 -4.70 19.02 -1.49
CA MET A 664 -3.71 18.33 -2.33
C MET A 664 -3.81 16.80 -2.16
N ALA A 665 -3.99 16.32 -0.93
CA ALA A 665 -4.17 14.89 -0.67
C ALA A 665 -5.36 14.33 -1.45
N TYR A 666 -6.49 15.04 -1.42
CA TYR A 666 -7.69 14.63 -2.15
C TYR A 666 -7.52 14.72 -3.67
N GLN A 667 -6.87 15.77 -4.18
CA GLN A 667 -6.56 15.89 -5.62
C GLN A 667 -5.65 14.75 -6.11
N MET A 668 -4.61 14.40 -5.35
CA MET A 668 -3.71 13.29 -5.69
C MET A 668 -4.43 11.94 -5.65
N HIS A 669 -5.34 11.74 -4.69
CA HIS A 669 -6.20 10.55 -4.63
C HIS A 669 -7.10 10.44 -5.87
N GLN A 670 -7.84 11.51 -6.21
CA GLN A 670 -8.71 11.52 -7.40
C GLN A 670 -7.92 11.31 -8.69
N ALA A 671 -6.70 11.86 -8.76
CA ALA A 671 -5.81 11.67 -9.90
C ALA A 671 -5.30 10.23 -10.00
N ALA A 672 -5.03 9.54 -8.87
CA ALA A 672 -4.72 8.10 -8.85
C ALA A 672 -5.91 7.25 -9.31
N CYS A 673 -7.12 7.52 -8.82
CA CYS A 673 -8.37 6.88 -9.27
C CYS A 673 -8.61 7.06 -10.78
N SER A 674 -8.19 8.20 -11.33
CA SER A 674 -8.38 8.58 -12.72
C SER A 674 -7.33 8.05 -13.70
N ILE A 675 -6.31 7.31 -13.24
CA ILE A 675 -5.29 6.77 -14.18
C ILE A 675 -5.93 5.83 -15.18
N ASP A 676 -6.68 4.83 -14.69
CA ASP A 676 -7.39 3.86 -15.53
C ASP A 676 -8.84 4.26 -15.80
N LEU A 677 -9.52 4.96 -14.90
CA LEU A 677 -10.92 5.37 -15.10
C LEU A 677 -11.08 6.76 -15.72
N GLY A 678 -10.02 7.56 -15.79
CA GLY A 678 -10.10 8.95 -16.20
C GLY A 678 -10.18 9.17 -17.72
N PRO A 679 -10.19 10.44 -18.14
CA PRO A 679 -10.46 10.84 -19.51
C PRO A 679 -9.29 10.59 -20.48
N ASN A 680 -8.12 10.15 -20.00
CA ASN A 680 -7.01 9.77 -20.88
C ASN A 680 -7.28 8.39 -21.49
N MET A 681 -7.84 8.37 -22.69
CA MET A 681 -8.21 7.15 -23.39
C MET A 681 -7.03 6.30 -23.86
N LYS A 682 -5.79 6.80 -23.74
CA LYS A 682 -4.58 6.07 -24.13
C LYS A 682 -3.79 5.52 -22.94
N SER A 683 -4.19 5.81 -21.70
CA SER A 683 -3.39 5.42 -20.53
C SER A 683 -3.32 3.90 -20.29
N SER A 684 -4.37 3.15 -20.63
CA SER A 684 -4.48 1.71 -20.28
C SER A 684 -4.37 0.77 -21.48
N GLU A 685 -3.89 1.22 -22.63
CA GLU A 685 -3.85 0.39 -23.85
C GLU A 685 -3.06 -0.91 -23.64
N GLU A 686 -1.90 -0.80 -22.98
CA GLU A 686 -1.03 -1.93 -22.64
C GLU A 686 -1.52 -2.76 -21.44
N GLY A 687 -2.63 -2.36 -20.79
CA GLY A 687 -3.18 -2.96 -19.56
C GLY A 687 -3.38 -1.95 -18.43
N ILE A 688 -4.11 -2.36 -17.39
CA ILE A 688 -4.33 -1.55 -16.17
C ILE A 688 -3.05 -1.38 -15.35
N HIS A 689 -3.02 -0.46 -14.40
CA HIS A 689 -1.83 -0.18 -13.60
C HIS A 689 -1.90 -0.84 -12.21
N SER A 690 -1.38 -2.06 -12.05
CA SER A 690 -1.52 -2.86 -10.82
C SER A 690 -1.07 -2.12 -9.55
N ALA A 691 0.06 -1.41 -9.60
CA ALA A 691 0.52 -0.63 -8.44
C ALA A 691 -0.39 0.55 -8.10
N SER A 692 -0.95 1.24 -9.11
CA SER A 692 -1.96 2.29 -8.86
C SER A 692 -3.25 1.70 -8.29
N ILE A 693 -3.66 0.52 -8.75
CA ILE A 693 -4.80 -0.21 -8.20
C ILE A 693 -4.62 -0.50 -6.71
N GLY A 694 -3.45 -1.02 -6.30
CA GLY A 694 -3.09 -1.14 -4.89
C GLY A 694 -3.03 0.22 -4.18
N GLY A 695 -2.47 1.22 -4.86
CA GLY A 695 -2.36 2.61 -4.41
C GLY A 695 -3.69 3.31 -4.09
N ILE A 696 -4.76 3.01 -4.82
CA ILE A 696 -6.11 3.53 -4.51
C ILE A 696 -6.51 3.05 -3.11
N TRP A 697 -6.36 1.75 -2.82
CA TRP A 697 -6.63 1.21 -1.49
C TRP A 697 -5.71 1.81 -0.43
N LEU A 698 -4.41 1.95 -0.71
CA LEU A 698 -3.45 2.59 0.21
C LEU A 698 -3.88 4.01 0.58
N SER A 699 -4.24 4.84 -0.41
CA SER A 699 -4.66 6.22 -0.15
C SER A 699 -5.96 6.31 0.66
N CYS A 700 -6.91 5.37 0.47
CA CYS A 700 -8.12 5.28 1.28
C CYS A 700 -7.82 4.84 2.72
N VAL A 701 -7.18 3.68 2.90
CA VAL A 701 -7.06 3.01 4.21
C VAL A 701 -5.86 3.50 5.00
N MET A 702 -4.69 3.56 4.37
CA MET A 702 -3.48 4.08 5.00
C MET A 702 -3.47 5.61 4.96
N GLY A 703 -3.89 6.26 3.88
CA GLY A 703 -4.00 7.72 3.82
C GLY A 703 -5.11 8.26 4.72
N PHE A 704 -6.35 8.30 4.23
CA PHE A 704 -7.47 8.95 4.94
C PHE A 704 -7.93 8.18 6.18
N GLY A 705 -7.89 6.85 6.16
CA GLY A 705 -8.11 5.99 7.32
C GLY A 705 -6.98 6.05 8.36
N GLY A 706 -5.81 6.60 8.00
CA GLY A 706 -4.69 6.82 8.90
C GLY A 706 -4.06 5.54 9.46
N LEU A 707 -4.22 4.41 8.77
CA LEU A 707 -3.69 3.12 9.22
C LEU A 707 -2.17 3.04 9.02
N ARG A 708 -1.41 2.73 10.09
CA ARG A 708 0.03 2.48 10.02
C ARG A 708 0.41 1.22 10.80
N ILE A 709 1.33 0.45 10.22
CA ILE A 709 2.03 -0.63 10.92
C ILE A 709 3.33 -0.03 11.47
N ARG A 710 3.45 0.05 12.81
CA ARG A 710 4.66 0.51 13.49
C ARG A 710 5.32 -0.62 14.27
N ARG A 711 6.55 -0.38 14.72
CA ARG A 711 7.30 -1.30 15.60
C ARG A 711 6.51 -1.68 16.87
N GLY A 712 5.72 -0.75 17.41
CA GLY A 712 4.91 -0.95 18.63
C GLY A 712 3.51 -1.54 18.41
N GLY A 713 3.10 -1.78 17.16
CA GLY A 713 1.78 -2.31 16.82
C GLY A 713 1.07 -1.50 15.75
N LEU A 714 -0.25 -1.64 15.72
CA LEU A 714 -1.12 -0.99 14.75
C LEU A 714 -1.56 0.39 15.25
N GLU A 715 -1.55 1.38 14.37
CA GLU A 715 -2.01 2.74 14.65
C GLU A 715 -3.08 3.18 13.65
N LEU A 716 -4.07 3.95 14.14
CA LEU A 716 -5.11 4.62 13.39
C LEU A 716 -5.15 6.10 13.76
N ASN A 717 -4.76 6.97 12.82
CA ASN A 717 -4.88 8.42 12.97
C ASN A 717 -5.61 9.06 11.76
N PRO A 718 -6.93 8.84 11.62
CA PRO A 718 -7.65 9.20 10.41
C PRO A 718 -7.86 10.70 10.21
N LYS A 719 -7.85 11.10 8.93
CA LYS A 719 -8.22 12.43 8.46
C LYS A 719 -9.01 12.26 7.17
N LEU A 720 -10.34 12.34 7.26
CA LEU A 720 -11.22 12.19 6.09
C LEU A 720 -11.30 13.49 5.28
N PRO A 721 -11.24 13.43 3.94
CA PRO A 721 -11.39 14.61 3.09
C PRO A 721 -12.80 15.21 3.25
N LYS A 722 -12.97 16.47 2.84
CA LYS A 722 -14.26 17.19 2.98
C LYS A 722 -15.43 16.47 2.30
N ALA A 723 -15.18 15.75 1.20
CA ALA A 723 -16.17 15.01 0.43
C ALA A 723 -16.72 13.76 1.16
N TRP A 724 -15.98 13.22 2.14
CA TRP A 724 -16.33 11.96 2.81
C TRP A 724 -16.88 12.21 4.21
N GLU A 725 -18.02 11.61 4.50
CA GLU A 725 -18.64 11.58 5.82
C GLU A 725 -18.17 10.38 6.64
N GLU A 726 -17.97 9.24 5.98
CA GLU A 726 -17.60 7.96 6.60
C GLU A 726 -16.66 7.16 5.69
N LEU A 727 -15.71 6.47 6.29
CA LEU A 727 -14.90 5.42 5.66
C LEU A 727 -14.96 4.16 6.54
N ARG A 728 -15.40 3.04 5.98
CA ARG A 728 -15.46 1.75 6.68
C ARG A 728 -14.68 0.69 5.91
N PHE A 729 -13.76 -0.01 6.58
CA PHE A 729 -12.94 -1.05 5.97
C PHE A 729 -12.72 -2.26 6.90
N PRO A 730 -12.60 -3.47 6.32
CA PRO A 730 -12.16 -4.65 7.05
C PRO A 730 -10.63 -4.66 7.19
N LEU A 731 -10.15 -5.35 8.20
CA LEU A 731 -8.74 -5.50 8.52
C LEU A 731 -8.49 -6.85 9.20
N VAL A 732 -7.33 -7.45 8.99
CA VAL A 732 -6.83 -8.62 9.71
C VAL A 732 -5.53 -8.23 10.41
N TRP A 733 -5.50 -8.38 11.73
CA TRP A 733 -4.31 -8.08 12.55
C TRP A 733 -4.07 -9.22 13.53
N LYS A 734 -2.89 -9.86 13.46
CA LYS A 734 -2.51 -11.05 14.24
C LYS A 734 -3.58 -12.15 14.19
N GLY A 735 -4.11 -12.40 13.00
CA GLY A 735 -5.19 -13.36 12.73
C GLY A 735 -6.60 -12.91 13.16
N GLN A 736 -6.74 -11.74 13.79
CA GLN A 736 -8.03 -11.23 14.26
C GLN A 736 -8.70 -10.36 13.20
N LYS A 737 -9.96 -10.65 12.88
CA LYS A 737 -10.76 -9.89 11.93
C LYS A 737 -11.37 -8.67 12.62
N LEU A 738 -11.00 -7.50 12.15
CA LEU A 738 -11.47 -6.20 12.61
C LEU A 738 -12.32 -5.52 11.53
N THR A 739 -13.26 -4.69 11.97
CA THR A 739 -13.95 -3.71 11.11
C THR A 739 -13.70 -2.33 11.70
N VAL A 740 -13.11 -1.44 10.92
CA VAL A 740 -12.86 -0.06 11.31
C VAL A 740 -13.88 0.82 10.59
N THR A 741 -14.56 1.71 11.33
CA THR A 741 -15.43 2.75 10.78
C THR A 741 -14.94 4.09 11.29
N VAL A 742 -14.55 4.96 10.38
CA VAL A 742 -14.09 6.32 10.63
C VAL A 742 -15.18 7.27 10.21
N ASP A 743 -15.55 8.21 11.07
CA ASP A 743 -16.40 9.34 10.73
C ASP A 743 -15.72 10.66 11.16
N LYS A 744 -16.41 11.80 10.97
CA LYS A 744 -15.86 13.11 11.37
C LYS A 744 -15.65 13.27 12.87
N LYS A 745 -16.31 12.48 13.70
CA LYS A 745 -16.32 12.57 15.16
C LYS A 745 -15.38 11.57 15.83
N GLY A 746 -15.02 10.47 15.18
CA GLY A 746 -14.15 9.47 15.79
C GLY A 746 -14.03 8.17 15.00
N VAL A 747 -13.61 7.13 15.72
CA VAL A 747 -13.31 5.81 15.15
C VAL A 747 -14.04 4.73 15.94
N THR A 748 -14.78 3.87 15.25
CA THR A 748 -15.34 2.64 15.80
C THR A 748 -14.53 1.45 15.32
N ILE A 749 -14.06 0.60 16.23
CA ILE A 749 -13.40 -0.66 15.89
C ILE A 749 -14.26 -1.80 16.44
N GLY A 750 -14.68 -2.71 15.56
CA GLY A 750 -15.29 -3.99 15.93
C GLY A 750 -14.30 -5.13 15.79
N ASN A 751 -14.27 -6.05 16.76
CA ASN A 751 -13.45 -7.26 16.71
C ASN A 751 -14.34 -8.49 16.59
N SER A 752 -14.36 -9.11 15.41
CA SER A 752 -15.04 -10.38 15.16
C SER A 752 -14.10 -11.59 15.28
N GLY A 753 -12.87 -11.37 15.76
CA GLY A 753 -11.92 -12.41 16.10
C GLY A 753 -12.20 -13.04 17.47
N ASN A 754 -11.30 -13.91 17.89
CA ASN A 754 -11.38 -14.69 19.12
C ASN A 754 -10.41 -14.22 20.22
N CYS A 755 -9.50 -13.31 19.91
CA CYS A 755 -8.53 -12.74 20.86
C CYS A 755 -8.66 -11.21 20.93
N PRO A 756 -8.40 -10.61 22.10
CA PRO A 756 -8.37 -9.15 22.23
C PRO A 756 -7.25 -8.54 21.38
N VAL A 757 -7.53 -7.39 20.77
CA VAL A 757 -6.54 -6.62 19.99
C VAL A 757 -6.27 -5.30 20.68
N SER A 758 -4.98 -4.95 20.79
CA SER A 758 -4.53 -3.64 21.28
C SER A 758 -3.94 -2.85 20.10
N LEU A 759 -4.37 -1.61 19.96
CA LEU A 759 -3.95 -0.69 18.90
C LEU A 759 -3.98 0.76 19.39
N MET A 760 -3.21 1.63 18.74
CA MET A 760 -3.24 3.07 19.01
C MET A 760 -4.28 3.73 18.12
N VAL A 761 -5.23 4.47 18.70
CA VAL A 761 -6.33 5.11 17.97
C VAL A 761 -6.41 6.56 18.40
N LEU A 762 -6.15 7.47 17.46
CA LEU A 762 -6.10 8.92 17.72
C LEU A 762 -5.21 9.21 18.94
N GLY A 763 -4.01 8.61 18.96
CA GLY A 763 -3.01 8.74 20.03
C GLY A 763 -3.29 7.97 21.33
N ARG A 764 -4.43 7.27 21.46
CA ARG A 764 -4.82 6.54 22.69
C ARG A 764 -4.70 5.04 22.54
N ASN A 765 -4.15 4.39 23.57
CA ASN A 765 -4.11 2.93 23.63
C ASN A 765 -5.53 2.37 23.79
N THR A 766 -5.98 1.64 22.79
CA THR A 766 -7.32 1.07 22.72
C THR A 766 -7.22 -0.44 22.68
N ARG A 767 -7.96 -1.11 23.57
CA ARG A 767 -8.09 -2.57 23.59
C ARG A 767 -9.51 -2.95 23.23
N VAL A 768 -9.66 -3.82 22.23
CA VAL A 768 -10.95 -4.28 21.71
C VAL A 768 -11.07 -5.77 22.00
N GLU A 769 -11.97 -6.12 22.93
CA GLU A 769 -12.24 -7.52 23.30
C GLU A 769 -12.93 -8.28 22.15
N PRO A 770 -12.85 -9.63 22.13
CA PRO A 770 -13.57 -10.45 21.16
C PRO A 770 -15.07 -10.17 21.17
N GLU A 771 -15.70 -10.18 19.98
CA GLU A 771 -17.13 -9.92 19.76
C GLU A 771 -17.62 -8.56 20.30
N ALA A 772 -16.69 -7.63 20.59
CA ALA A 772 -16.98 -6.30 21.09
C ALA A 772 -16.67 -5.22 20.05
N SER A 773 -17.18 -4.02 20.32
CA SER A 773 -16.80 -2.82 19.59
C SER A 773 -16.48 -1.68 20.54
N VAL A 774 -15.48 -0.89 20.19
CA VAL A 774 -15.05 0.29 20.95
C VAL A 774 -15.12 1.52 20.06
N TYR A 775 -15.70 2.59 20.59
CA TYR A 775 -15.70 3.91 19.96
C TYR A 775 -14.67 4.82 20.64
N VAL A 776 -13.89 5.51 19.81
CA VAL A 776 -12.83 6.43 20.22
C VAL A 776 -13.11 7.79 19.59
N GLU A 777 -13.62 8.72 20.40
CA GLU A 777 -14.02 10.07 19.96
C GLU A 777 -12.79 10.93 19.63
N LYS A 778 -12.74 11.53 18.44
CA LYS A 778 -11.75 12.57 18.09
C LYS A 778 -11.96 13.81 18.96
N LYS A 779 -11.09 13.98 19.96
CA LYS A 779 -11.08 15.15 20.83
C LYS A 779 -10.47 16.34 20.10
N THR A 780 -11.00 17.51 20.41
CA THR A 780 -10.39 18.81 20.09
C THR A 780 -10.14 19.52 21.41
N TYR A 781 -8.92 20.03 21.59
CA TYR A 781 -8.53 20.70 22.82
C TYR A 781 -8.45 22.21 22.57
N GLU A 782 -8.91 23.01 23.52
CA GLU A 782 -8.78 24.47 23.49
C GLU A 782 -7.51 24.93 24.22
N ALA A 783 -7.04 24.12 25.16
CA ALA A 783 -5.90 24.45 26.02
C ALA A 783 -5.04 23.25 26.36
N VAL A 784 -3.74 23.49 26.51
CA VAL A 784 -2.79 22.55 27.12
C VAL A 784 -2.29 23.13 28.43
N ILE A 785 -2.42 22.36 29.51
CA ILE A 785 -1.98 22.76 30.85
C ILE A 785 -0.80 21.87 31.22
N PHE A 786 0.38 22.45 31.40
CA PHE A 786 1.59 21.71 31.71
C PHE A 786 1.83 21.74 33.21
N ASP A 787 2.26 20.61 33.78
CA ASP A 787 3.08 20.74 34.97
C ASP A 787 4.40 21.45 34.65
N LEU A 788 5.03 22.01 35.67
CA LEU A 788 6.29 22.72 35.49
C LEU A 788 7.49 21.79 35.66
N ASP A 789 7.50 21.01 36.74
CA ASP A 789 8.65 20.25 37.19
C ASP A 789 8.62 18.86 36.53
N GLY A 790 9.70 18.45 35.88
CA GLY A 790 9.76 17.17 35.14
C GLY A 790 9.07 17.16 33.77
N VAL A 791 8.26 18.18 33.46
CA VAL A 791 7.61 18.38 32.15
C VAL A 791 8.26 19.50 31.33
N ILE A 792 8.24 20.74 31.83
CA ILE A 792 8.83 21.90 31.13
C ILE A 792 10.33 22.00 31.44
N CYS A 793 10.72 21.71 32.68
CA CYS A 793 12.10 21.78 33.13
C CYS A 793 12.41 20.72 34.20
N HIS A 794 13.65 20.25 34.25
CA HIS A 794 14.07 19.24 35.23
C HIS A 794 14.63 19.92 36.49
N THR A 795 13.77 20.29 37.44
CA THR A 795 14.21 20.93 38.70
C THR A 795 14.44 19.94 39.86
N ASP A 796 14.20 18.65 39.62
CA ASP A 796 14.33 17.56 40.61
C ASP A 796 15.70 17.52 41.29
N HIS A 797 16.77 17.81 40.54
CA HIS A 797 18.12 17.85 41.08
C HIS A 797 18.28 18.97 42.12
N TYR A 798 17.72 20.16 41.88
CA TYR A 798 17.76 21.27 42.83
C TYR A 798 16.89 20.99 44.07
N HIS A 799 15.78 20.29 43.90
CA HIS A 799 14.97 19.80 45.02
C HIS A 799 15.75 18.81 45.90
N TYR A 800 16.45 17.85 45.28
CA TYR A 800 17.31 16.90 45.98
C TYR A 800 18.43 17.61 46.74
N LEU A 801 19.17 18.51 46.09
CA LEU A 801 20.27 19.26 46.74
C LEU A 801 19.77 20.07 47.93
N ALA A 802 18.66 20.78 47.79
CA ALA A 802 18.09 21.58 48.88
C ALA A 802 17.54 20.71 50.03
N TRP A 803 16.98 19.54 49.74
CA TRP A 803 16.56 18.59 50.78
C TRP A 803 17.73 17.87 51.44
N LYS A 804 18.78 17.55 50.68
CA LYS A 804 20.01 16.97 51.18
C LYS A 804 20.73 17.90 52.15
N GLU A 805 20.82 19.19 51.83
CA GLU A 805 21.39 20.18 52.75
C GLU A 805 20.64 20.20 54.10
N VAL A 806 19.30 20.12 54.07
CA VAL A 806 18.47 20.06 55.28
C VAL A 806 18.61 18.72 56.00
N ALA A 807 18.67 17.60 55.27
CA ALA A 807 18.80 16.27 55.83
C ALA A 807 20.18 16.07 56.49
N ASP A 808 21.26 16.50 55.83
CA ASP A 808 22.63 16.47 56.34
C ASP A 808 22.75 17.27 57.65
N GLU A 809 22.12 18.44 57.73
CA GLU A 809 22.08 19.25 58.95
C GLU A 809 21.28 18.59 60.09
N LEU A 810 20.25 17.82 59.75
CA LEU A 810 19.45 17.03 60.70
C LEU A 810 20.08 15.68 61.04
N GLY A 811 21.19 15.30 60.39
CA GLY A 811 21.83 13.99 60.51
C GLY A 811 20.99 12.84 59.94
N ILE A 812 20.06 13.14 59.02
CA ILE A 812 19.18 12.16 58.38
C ILE A 812 19.84 11.70 57.08
N TYR A 813 20.02 10.38 56.91
CA TYR A 813 20.47 9.83 55.64
C TYR A 813 19.42 10.06 54.55
N PHE A 814 19.80 10.78 53.49
CA PHE A 814 18.95 11.13 52.36
C PHE A 814 19.69 10.94 51.03
N ASP A 815 19.14 10.09 50.16
CA ASP A 815 19.65 9.79 48.84
C ASP A 815 18.56 9.96 47.77
N GLU A 816 18.91 9.75 46.50
CA GLU A 816 17.99 9.93 45.38
C GLU A 816 16.81 8.93 45.42
N ILE A 817 16.99 7.75 46.00
CA ILE A 817 15.92 6.75 46.17
C ILE A 817 14.86 7.29 47.13
N ILE A 818 15.27 7.93 48.23
CA ILE A 818 14.35 8.56 49.17
C ILE A 818 13.72 9.83 48.55
N ASN A 819 14.49 10.60 47.78
CA ASN A 819 13.98 11.78 47.07
C ASN A 819 12.85 11.44 46.09
N ASN A 820 12.90 10.27 45.43
CA ASN A 820 11.84 9.82 44.53
C ASN A 820 10.48 9.65 45.24
N ARG A 821 10.46 9.39 46.56
CA ARG A 821 9.22 9.36 47.37
C ARG A 821 8.59 10.75 47.56
N LEU A 822 9.32 11.83 47.27
CA LEU A 822 8.89 13.21 47.49
C LEU A 822 8.25 13.85 46.25
N ARG A 823 8.26 13.16 45.10
CA ARG A 823 7.67 13.67 43.86
C ARG A 823 6.15 13.78 43.99
N GLY A 824 5.58 14.89 43.53
CA GLY A 824 4.13 15.10 43.49
C GLY A 824 3.43 15.39 44.83
N VAL A 825 4.17 15.48 45.94
CA VAL A 825 3.61 15.83 47.27
C VAL A 825 4.01 17.25 47.71
N SER A 826 3.25 17.84 48.64
CA SER A 826 3.54 19.19 49.11
C SER A 826 4.87 19.24 49.88
N ARG A 827 5.51 20.41 49.93
CA ARG A 827 6.78 20.60 50.65
C ARG A 827 6.72 20.21 52.13
N LYS A 828 5.54 20.36 52.76
CA LYS A 828 5.30 19.96 54.14
C LYS A 828 5.29 18.44 54.27
N GLU A 829 4.54 17.77 53.40
CA GLU A 829 4.49 16.30 53.35
C GLU A 829 5.85 15.71 52.98
N SER A 830 6.59 16.31 52.04
CA SER A 830 7.96 15.90 51.72
C SER A 830 8.85 15.91 52.96
N PHE A 831 8.71 16.94 53.81
CA PHE A 831 9.49 17.03 55.04
C PHE A 831 9.03 16.00 56.06
N ASP A 832 7.73 15.76 56.19
CA ASP A 832 7.21 14.71 57.07
C ASP A 832 7.72 13.32 56.66
N ILE A 833 7.88 13.02 55.35
CA ILE A 833 8.50 11.79 54.84
C ILE A 833 9.98 11.71 55.22
N ILE A 834 10.73 12.81 55.08
CA ILE A 834 12.15 12.85 55.49
C ILE A 834 12.29 12.61 57.00
N LEU A 835 11.35 13.13 57.79
CA LEU A 835 11.30 12.96 59.24
C LEU A 835 10.90 11.56 59.70
N GLU A 836 10.41 10.66 58.84
CA GLU A 836 10.20 9.24 59.18
C GLU A 836 11.47 8.58 59.71
N ARG A 837 12.63 9.07 59.27
CA ARG A 837 13.97 8.59 59.64
C ARG A 837 14.65 9.47 60.68
N TYR A 838 13.89 10.36 61.32
CA TYR A 838 14.38 11.24 62.35
C TYR A 838 13.97 10.70 63.72
N ASP A 839 14.95 10.28 64.51
CA ASP A 839 14.73 9.56 65.79
C ASP A 839 14.13 10.42 66.93
N LYS A 840 13.74 11.67 66.66
CA LYS A 840 13.25 12.63 67.66
C LYS A 840 11.96 13.30 67.19
N VAL A 841 11.08 13.64 68.12
CA VAL A 841 9.88 14.44 67.80
C VAL A 841 10.29 15.90 67.57
N MET A 842 10.10 16.40 66.34
CA MET A 842 10.39 17.79 65.98
C MET A 842 9.19 18.69 66.30
N ARG A 843 9.44 19.83 66.97
CA ARG A 843 8.40 20.82 67.24
C ARG A 843 7.98 21.52 65.95
N GLU A 844 6.72 21.94 65.86
CA GLU A 844 6.18 22.60 64.65
C GLU A 844 6.91 23.91 64.29
N GLU A 845 7.46 24.64 65.26
CA GLU A 845 8.29 25.83 65.01
C GLU A 845 9.62 25.47 64.33
N ASP A 846 10.25 24.38 64.77
CA ASP A 846 11.49 23.87 64.19
C ASP A 846 11.22 23.33 62.77
N LYS A 847 10.06 22.68 62.54
CA LYS A 847 9.65 22.28 61.19
C LYS A 847 9.51 23.46 60.23
N LYS A 848 8.86 24.55 60.67
CA LYS A 848 8.74 25.78 59.87
C LYS A 848 10.11 26.38 59.53
N LYS A 849 11.07 26.33 60.45
CA LYS A 849 12.45 26.80 60.21
C LYS A 849 13.12 26.03 59.08
N TYR A 850 13.10 24.69 59.12
CA TYR A 850 13.74 23.86 58.08
C TYR A 850 13.02 23.94 56.73
N LEU A 851 11.68 24.05 56.73
CA LEU A 851 10.91 24.31 55.51
C LEU A 851 11.27 25.66 54.86
N THR A 852 11.53 26.67 55.68
CA THR A 852 11.98 27.99 55.21
C THR A 852 13.40 27.90 54.66
N LYS A 853 14.31 27.25 55.39
CA LYS A 853 15.71 27.05 54.97
C LYS A 853 15.80 26.28 53.65
N LYS A 854 15.06 25.18 53.50
CA LYS A 854 14.96 24.44 52.24
C LYS A 854 14.56 25.36 51.08
N ASN A 855 13.58 26.22 51.30
CA ASN A 855 13.08 27.12 50.26
C ASN A 855 14.09 28.21 49.90
N GLU A 856 14.83 28.73 50.86
CA GLU A 856 15.90 29.70 50.61
C GLU A 856 17.09 29.06 49.87
N GLY A 857 17.53 27.88 50.31
CA GLY A 857 18.57 27.10 49.60
C GLY A 857 18.14 26.76 48.17
N TYR A 858 16.90 26.29 47.99
CA TYR A 858 16.32 26.03 46.68
C TYR A 858 16.25 27.28 45.80
N LYS A 859 15.83 28.44 46.34
CA LYS A 859 15.82 29.70 45.58
C LYS A 859 17.22 30.13 45.11
N LYS A 860 18.25 29.97 45.95
CA LYS A 860 19.64 30.23 45.57
C LYS A 860 20.12 29.31 44.45
N LEU A 861 19.73 28.04 44.49
CA LEU A 861 20.04 27.10 43.42
C LEU A 861 19.35 27.49 42.10
N LEU A 862 18.11 27.99 42.17
CA LEU A 862 17.37 28.50 41.00
C LEU A 862 17.95 29.81 40.42
N GLU A 863 18.71 30.61 41.17
CA GLU A 863 19.37 31.81 40.64
C GLU A 863 20.43 31.47 39.58
N GLY A 864 20.97 30.25 39.58
CA GLY A 864 21.89 29.75 38.57
C GLY A 864 21.23 29.21 37.31
N MET A 865 19.89 29.12 37.27
CA MET A 865 19.14 28.65 36.11
C MET A 865 19.08 29.73 35.03
N THR A 866 19.18 29.32 33.78
CA THR A 866 19.28 30.16 32.59
C THR A 866 18.38 29.65 31.46
N PRO A 867 18.12 30.43 30.41
CA PRO A 867 17.33 29.95 29.27
C PRO A 867 17.93 28.74 28.54
N SER A 868 19.24 28.48 28.67
CA SER A 868 19.87 27.27 28.10
C SER A 868 19.51 25.97 28.83
N ASP A 869 18.88 26.06 30.01
CA ASP A 869 18.39 24.90 30.76
C ASP A 869 17.01 24.42 30.27
N LEU A 870 16.38 25.14 29.33
CA LEU A 870 15.17 24.70 28.63
C LEU A 870 15.56 23.84 27.42
N PRO A 871 15.08 22.59 27.30
CA PRO A 871 15.33 21.78 26.11
C PRO A 871 14.80 22.47 24.85
N GLU A 872 15.59 22.50 23.77
CA GLU A 872 15.17 23.16 22.51
C GLU A 872 13.89 22.54 21.95
N GLU A 873 13.72 21.21 22.06
CA GLU A 873 12.49 20.52 21.67
C GLU A 873 11.25 21.07 22.39
N THR A 874 11.35 21.29 23.71
CA THR A 874 10.25 21.82 24.53
C THR A 874 9.88 23.22 24.06
N LYS A 875 10.87 24.07 23.85
CA LYS A 875 10.69 25.44 23.37
C LYS A 875 10.03 25.50 21.99
N ASP A 876 10.56 24.73 21.03
CA ASP A 876 10.01 24.65 19.67
C ASP A 876 8.55 24.17 19.67
N THR A 877 8.26 23.16 20.50
CA THR A 877 6.91 22.61 20.63
C THR A 877 5.94 23.64 21.20
N LEU A 878 6.32 24.36 22.27
CA LEU A 878 5.48 25.41 22.82
C LEU A 878 5.24 26.55 21.80
N MET A 879 6.27 26.95 21.05
CA MET A 879 6.14 27.96 19.99
C MET A 879 5.11 27.54 18.94
N GLU A 880 5.21 26.30 18.46
CA GLU A 880 4.31 25.76 17.44
C GLU A 880 2.88 25.60 17.97
N LEU A 881 2.69 25.18 19.22
CA LEU A 881 1.37 25.13 19.87
C LEU A 881 0.71 26.51 19.88
N ARG A 882 1.44 27.56 20.27
CA ARG A 882 0.91 28.94 20.24
C ARG A 882 0.58 29.39 18.82
N LYS A 883 1.42 29.05 17.84
CA LYS A 883 1.19 29.38 16.42
C LYS A 883 -0.11 28.75 15.88
N ARG A 884 -0.49 27.58 16.42
CA ARG A 884 -1.76 26.89 16.14
C ARG A 884 -2.96 27.46 16.90
N GLY A 885 -2.77 28.49 17.73
CA GLY A 885 -3.82 29.13 18.50
C GLY A 885 -4.20 28.41 19.80
N MET A 886 -3.40 27.43 20.24
CA MET A 886 -3.62 26.76 21.51
C MET A 886 -3.33 27.69 22.68
N LYS A 887 -4.22 27.71 23.67
CA LYS A 887 -3.96 28.39 24.94
C LYS A 887 -3.06 27.51 25.81
N LEU A 888 -2.03 28.09 26.39
CA LEU A 888 -1.07 27.36 27.22
C LEU A 888 -1.14 27.84 28.65
N ALA A 889 -1.15 26.91 29.61
CA ALA A 889 -1.05 27.26 31.03
C ALA A 889 -0.07 26.39 31.80
N ILE A 890 0.36 26.89 32.95
CA ILE A 890 1.09 26.11 33.96
C ILE A 890 0.15 25.75 35.10
N GLY A 891 0.18 24.50 35.53
CA GLY A 891 -0.49 24.00 36.73
C GLY A 891 0.49 23.34 37.69
N SER A 892 1.15 24.12 38.56
CA SER A 892 2.20 23.64 39.46
C SER A 892 1.80 23.75 40.93
N SER A 893 2.18 22.76 41.75
CA SER A 893 2.06 22.86 43.21
C SER A 893 3.16 23.74 43.85
N SER A 894 4.15 24.18 43.07
CA SER A 894 5.26 24.99 43.55
C SER A 894 4.88 26.46 43.73
N LYS A 895 5.25 27.05 44.87
CA LYS A 895 5.13 28.50 45.12
C LYS A 895 6.18 29.33 44.38
N ASN A 896 7.14 28.69 43.71
CA ASN A 896 8.24 29.35 43.02
C ASN A 896 8.09 29.29 41.48
N ALA A 897 6.95 28.83 40.96
CA ALA A 897 6.72 28.65 39.53
C ALA A 897 7.03 29.91 38.69
N GLY A 898 6.56 31.08 39.13
CA GLY A 898 6.84 32.34 38.44
C GLY A 898 8.34 32.71 38.39
N LEU A 899 9.12 32.36 39.40
CA LEU A 899 10.57 32.59 39.40
C LEU A 899 11.26 31.68 38.39
N ILE A 900 10.87 30.41 38.31
CA ILE A 900 11.43 29.43 37.36
C ILE A 900 11.13 29.86 35.91
N LEU A 901 9.87 30.20 35.62
CA LEU A 901 9.49 30.68 34.28
C LEU A 901 10.27 31.92 33.86
N LYS A 902 10.54 32.83 34.80
CA LYS A 902 11.37 34.01 34.54
C LYS A 902 12.81 33.65 34.19
N GLN A 903 13.44 32.73 34.93
CA GLN A 903 14.83 32.32 34.67
C GLN A 903 14.99 31.57 33.34
N LEU A 904 13.98 30.77 32.96
CA LEU A 904 13.94 30.05 31.68
C LEU A 904 13.55 30.94 30.49
N GLY A 905 13.20 32.21 30.72
CA GLY A 905 12.75 33.11 29.65
C GLY A 905 11.33 32.85 29.13
N LEU A 906 10.48 32.19 29.92
CA LEU A 906 9.10 31.82 29.59
C LEU A 906 8.01 32.68 30.27
N GLU A 907 8.37 33.83 30.86
CA GLU A 907 7.48 34.69 31.65
C GLU A 907 6.20 35.14 30.89
N HIS A 908 6.27 35.22 29.56
CA HIS A 908 5.14 35.61 28.70
C HIS A 908 4.68 34.50 27.74
N PHE A 909 5.13 33.27 27.98
CA PHE A 909 4.87 32.14 27.09
C PHE A 909 3.53 31.45 27.36
N PHE A 910 3.02 31.58 28.60
CA PHE A 910 1.79 30.96 29.05
C PHE A 910 0.72 32.02 29.28
N ASP A 911 -0.50 31.73 28.85
CA ASP A 911 -1.66 32.63 28.96
C ASP A 911 -2.26 32.59 30.38
N ALA A 912 -1.95 31.55 31.17
CA ALA A 912 -2.27 31.48 32.59
C ALA A 912 -1.22 30.67 33.39
N VAL A 913 -1.04 31.01 34.67
CA VAL A 913 -0.17 30.29 35.60
C VAL A 913 -0.91 30.10 36.93
N SER A 914 -1.27 28.85 37.23
CA SER A 914 -1.86 28.41 38.49
C SER A 914 -0.76 27.74 39.31
N ASP A 915 -0.28 28.43 40.35
CA ASP A 915 0.86 27.98 41.16
C ASP A 915 0.47 27.69 42.62
N GLY A 916 1.44 27.26 43.43
CA GLY A 916 1.22 26.96 44.85
C GLY A 916 0.78 28.16 45.72
N ASN A 917 0.81 29.39 45.19
CA ASN A 917 0.27 30.58 45.86
C ASN A 917 -1.21 30.80 45.52
N ALA A 918 -1.67 30.26 44.39
CA ALA A 918 -3.02 30.39 43.89
C ALA A 918 -3.97 29.27 44.36
N ILE A 919 -3.48 28.21 45.02
CA ILE A 919 -4.26 27.00 45.38
C ILE A 919 -4.27 26.71 46.89
N THR A 920 -5.34 26.05 47.36
CA THR A 920 -5.46 25.53 48.74
C THR A 920 -5.04 24.07 48.89
N HIS A 921 -5.28 23.23 47.88
CA HIS A 921 -4.92 21.81 47.88
C HIS A 921 -3.93 21.50 46.75
N SER A 922 -2.85 20.78 47.08
CA SER A 922 -1.89 20.27 46.11
C SER A 922 -2.39 18.99 45.42
N LYS A 923 -1.72 18.58 44.34
CA LYS A 923 -1.94 17.28 43.69
C LYS A 923 -1.85 16.15 44.75
N PRO A 924 -2.72 15.12 44.74
CA PRO A 924 -3.60 14.69 43.65
C PRO A 924 -4.97 15.40 43.56
N HIS A 925 -5.21 16.46 44.33
CA HIS A 925 -6.45 17.24 44.20
C HIS A 925 -6.47 18.04 42.87
N PRO A 926 -7.60 18.13 42.14
CA PRO A 926 -7.68 18.75 40.81
C PRO A 926 -7.58 20.28 40.79
N GLU A 927 -7.49 20.93 41.96
CA GLU A 927 -7.66 22.39 42.11
C GLU A 927 -6.70 23.19 41.22
N VAL A 928 -5.45 22.76 41.12
CA VAL A 928 -4.41 23.47 40.36
C VAL A 928 -4.74 23.53 38.87
N PHE A 929 -5.22 22.43 38.29
CA PHE A 929 -5.58 22.37 36.88
C PHE A 929 -6.93 23.02 36.60
N GLN A 930 -7.92 22.82 37.48
CA GLN A 930 -9.23 23.49 37.35
C GLN A 930 -9.10 25.01 37.39
N LYS A 931 -8.23 25.55 38.25
CA LYS A 931 -7.92 26.99 38.27
C LYS A 931 -7.21 27.45 37.01
N ALA A 932 -6.24 26.68 36.50
CA ALA A 932 -5.58 27.00 35.23
C ALA A 932 -6.60 27.06 34.06
N ALA A 933 -7.48 26.06 33.94
CA ALA A 933 -8.54 26.05 32.93
C ALA A 933 -9.51 27.25 33.09
N ALA A 934 -9.91 27.58 34.33
CA ALA A 934 -10.76 28.72 34.61
C ALA A 934 -10.10 30.05 34.24
N MET A 935 -8.80 30.22 34.52
CA MET A 935 -8.02 31.40 34.12
C MET A 935 -7.94 31.54 32.59
N LEU A 936 -7.86 30.42 31.87
CA LEU A 936 -7.90 30.40 30.41
C LEU A 936 -9.32 30.60 29.82
N ASN A 937 -10.35 30.63 30.66
CA ASN A 937 -11.76 30.61 30.26
C ASN A 937 -12.08 29.42 29.34
N CYS A 938 -11.60 28.24 29.71
CA CYS A 938 -11.82 26.97 29.01
C CYS A 938 -12.54 25.98 29.91
N LYS A 939 -13.35 25.10 29.32
CA LYS A 939 -13.94 23.97 30.06
C LYS A 939 -12.88 22.91 30.34
N ALA A 940 -12.96 22.26 31.49
CA ALA A 940 -12.00 21.22 31.88
C ALA A 940 -11.94 20.07 30.87
N GLU A 941 -13.10 19.62 30.36
CA GLU A 941 -13.20 18.57 29.34
C GLU A 941 -12.52 18.91 28.00
N ASN A 942 -12.22 20.19 27.75
CA ASN A 942 -11.52 20.68 26.55
C ASN A 942 -10.03 21.00 26.82
N CYS A 943 -9.51 20.61 27.98
CA CYS A 943 -8.12 20.82 28.37
C CYS A 943 -7.35 19.49 28.37
N LEU A 944 -6.14 19.50 27.82
CA LEU A 944 -5.18 18.41 27.96
C LEU A 944 -4.15 18.78 29.02
N VAL A 945 -3.97 17.95 30.05
CA VAL A 945 -2.93 18.13 31.07
C VAL A 945 -1.69 17.31 30.72
N VAL A 946 -0.50 17.91 30.74
CA VAL A 946 0.77 17.20 30.52
C VAL A 946 1.53 17.05 31.84
N GLU A 947 1.85 15.82 32.23
CA GLU A 947 2.37 15.49 33.57
C GLU A 947 3.41 14.35 33.55
N ASP A 948 4.38 14.39 34.46
CA ASP A 948 5.43 13.38 34.65
C ASP A 948 5.22 12.44 35.87
N ALA A 949 4.28 12.77 36.77
CA ALA A 949 3.98 12.03 37.99
C ALA A 949 2.52 11.52 38.09
N GLU A 950 2.34 10.34 38.71
CA GLU A 950 1.02 9.71 38.87
C GLU A 950 0.04 10.57 39.70
N ALA A 951 0.52 11.29 40.71
CA ALA A 951 -0.31 12.21 41.50
C ALA A 951 -0.94 13.31 40.63
N GLY A 952 -0.22 13.82 39.63
CA GLY A 952 -0.77 14.81 38.71
C GLY A 952 -1.73 14.21 37.68
N LEU A 953 -1.49 12.98 37.21
CA LEU A 953 -2.47 12.27 36.38
C LEU A 953 -3.80 12.05 37.11
N ILE A 954 -3.74 11.69 38.40
CA ILE A 954 -4.95 11.57 39.25
C ILE A 954 -5.65 12.93 39.38
N ALA A 955 -4.90 14.02 39.56
CA ALA A 955 -5.46 15.36 39.64
C ALA A 955 -6.13 15.79 38.32
N ALA A 956 -5.52 15.52 37.17
CA ALA A 956 -6.10 15.80 35.86
C ALA A 956 -7.42 15.04 35.66
N LYS A 957 -7.40 13.72 35.89
CA LYS A 957 -8.58 12.85 35.76
C LYS A 957 -9.71 13.23 36.72
N SER A 958 -9.38 13.51 37.97
CA SER A 958 -10.35 13.98 38.97
C SER A 958 -10.95 15.35 38.61
N GLY A 959 -10.22 16.12 37.80
CA GLY A 959 -10.66 17.41 37.26
C GLY A 959 -11.52 17.31 36.01
N GLY A 960 -11.70 16.11 35.44
CA GLY A 960 -12.42 15.88 34.19
C GLY A 960 -11.62 16.26 32.94
N MET A 961 -10.28 16.24 33.02
CA MET A 961 -9.37 16.57 31.91
C MET A 961 -8.70 15.30 31.38
N ASP A 962 -8.40 15.28 30.08
CA ASP A 962 -7.52 14.25 29.51
C ASP A 962 -6.05 14.55 29.87
N CYS A 963 -5.21 13.53 29.88
CA CYS A 963 -3.81 13.66 30.28
C CYS A 963 -2.82 13.00 29.32
N GLY A 964 -1.79 13.78 28.97
CA GLY A 964 -0.57 13.32 28.30
C GLY A 964 0.52 13.07 29.32
N ALA A 965 1.00 11.83 29.42
CA ALA A 965 2.06 11.48 30.34
C ALA A 965 3.43 11.54 29.65
N VAL A 966 4.42 12.12 30.34
CA VAL A 966 5.85 12.10 30.00
C VAL A 966 6.65 11.41 31.11
N GLY A 967 7.93 11.12 30.88
CA GLY A 967 8.82 10.58 31.91
C GLY A 967 8.30 9.27 32.53
N ASP A 968 8.34 9.18 33.86
CA ASP A 968 7.93 7.97 34.58
C ASP A 968 6.42 7.69 34.50
N ALA A 969 5.58 8.74 34.38
CA ALA A 969 4.14 8.63 34.29
C ALA A 969 3.63 7.91 33.03
N VAL A 970 4.45 7.77 31.98
CA VAL A 970 4.12 7.00 30.76
C VAL A 970 3.68 5.56 31.08
N LYS A 971 4.17 5.00 32.19
CA LYS A 971 3.82 3.65 32.64
C LYS A 971 2.41 3.56 33.25
N SER A 972 1.83 4.68 33.67
CA SER A 972 0.53 4.70 34.32
C SER A 972 -0.59 4.31 33.34
N LEU A 973 -1.63 3.65 33.87
CA LEU A 973 -2.85 3.34 33.14
C LEU A 973 -3.82 4.53 33.09
N LEU A 974 -3.54 5.60 33.86
CA LEU A 974 -4.35 6.81 33.89
C LEU A 974 -4.10 7.73 32.70
N ALA A 975 -2.95 7.58 32.03
CA ALA A 975 -2.56 8.40 30.88
C ALA A 975 -3.39 8.07 29.63
N ASP A 976 -4.05 9.08 29.04
CA ASP A 976 -4.72 8.91 27.74
C ASP A 976 -3.69 8.84 26.62
N TYR A 977 -2.71 9.74 26.67
CA TYR A 977 -1.63 9.83 25.71
C TYR A 977 -0.30 9.54 26.40
N LYS A 978 0.49 8.65 25.80
CA LYS A 978 1.79 8.24 26.31
C LYS A 978 2.87 8.85 25.43
N LEU A 979 3.50 9.91 25.90
CA LEU A 979 4.43 10.71 25.13
C LEU A 979 5.85 10.20 25.35
N SER A 980 6.46 9.63 24.31
CA SER A 980 7.88 9.31 24.27
C SER A 980 8.75 10.54 23.96
N ALA A 981 8.16 11.59 23.38
CA ALA A 981 8.82 12.86 23.08
C ALA A 981 7.82 14.02 23.29
N PHE A 982 8.31 15.18 23.72
CA PHE A 982 7.45 16.33 24.02
C PHE A 982 6.74 16.85 22.75
N ARG A 983 7.42 16.77 21.60
CA ARG A 983 6.89 17.17 20.29
C ARG A 983 5.64 16.39 19.84
N GLN A 984 5.38 15.19 20.37
CA GLN A 984 4.18 14.40 20.06
C GLN A 984 2.88 15.11 20.46
N LEU A 985 2.94 16.12 21.32
CA LEU A 985 1.78 16.98 21.59
C LEU A 985 1.21 17.60 20.32
N LEU A 986 2.06 17.95 19.35
CA LEU A 986 1.64 18.51 18.06
C LEU A 986 0.82 17.54 17.20
N GLU A 987 0.83 16.24 17.52
CA GLU A 987 0.03 15.23 16.83
C GLU A 987 -1.33 15.01 17.52
N ILE A 988 -1.43 15.41 18.79
CA ILE A 988 -2.60 15.22 19.65
C ILE A 988 -3.49 16.46 19.65
N VAL A 989 -2.87 17.66 19.70
CA VAL A 989 -3.57 18.94 19.76
C VAL A 989 -3.37 19.69 18.44
N GLY A 990 -4.47 19.86 17.70
CA GLY A 990 -4.49 20.37 16.34
C GLY A 990 -5.69 19.82 15.59
#